data_AF-A0A328PAC3-F1
#
_entry.id   AF-A0A328PAC3-F1
#
_cell.length_a   1.000
_cell.length_b   1.000
_cell.length_c   1.000
_cell.angle_alpha   90.00
_cell.angle_beta   90.00
_cell.angle_gamma   90.00
#
_symmetry.space_group_name_H-M   'P 1'
#
loop_
_entity.id
_entity.type
_entity.pdbx_description
1 polymer ?
#
loop_
_entity_poly.entity_id
_entity_poly.type
_entity_poly.pdbx_seq_one_letter_code
_entity_poly.pdbx_strand_id
1 'polypeptide(L)'
;PKYYAHLQITLQATEAYKTGREITQKADQILNFTKTGQILVITTAGSAYYKNNTSEDVLEGILNQANGTISFGKGNLLLLRKTRLDTLDFAFITKKGNDLILAYFKNASLTPTYIGTISQNMTQTQWNNLTQKLGNDTFPIASLANAWALGLPADILREAAFHGHVCLGTISGYAMIETLLKYYPPSTGTGGAESTSYIVIGVPGGSDDDVFVYAMDATPGKRAYIGYNTTDDPNMVGFIRWNSNTQRGTLIIMTYNWTELTEQFKRETNATVEEDTVTELKFNAWAVQKLITNPESLVKILYAFDNLTEEQVNYLAGGVGSTTVQDAHGLDMEYILSQSNLVNATPENKTYTKGNLTYDQLKGIGIEAANIAKELLKQAGIQVEKDSLELLVLTSAGYARLNDQDTSPIWDGIYEMLGSRLSRKTLLPVHSALWSQLWFTFILKDGSYATNIIGKPGGFGKFSFNITEEDKILYAVQLIYDPIRGFIISNDTKGPIYDIGAGWNYTNPTVSRVFKNWNGIVTIANAWSYDPPFDMLMVYLFHNHVCPGVSPSYLIADYIYENYPRGENEKYIYVTTTDYCKDDGLLLLLGVSPGQGTYYNQRLLNTISSSIEGGQIEGILIIWNEKLNIGKAVIITYKGPSFNTGANGLRAYIDWYKGKEPTGVRSQYIVANEAQVKYITKDELNSILSGAAGSPSGNAIQYIRGLPDRQLSDLIPSVPGTPGVPGVPGVPGGSSISGGVSPGFVGSFVGAVSGATSVSAAASGPGSGQGKAYEVTRASPGTKSAGAGWYIYGVIGGIILVGLAIFGFLKGGFKV
;
A
#
# COMPACT_ATOMS: atom_id res chain seq x y z
N PRO A 1 7.37 9.94 -54.53
CA PRO A 1 8.49 9.93 -53.56
C PRO A 1 7.97 9.67 -52.13
N LYS A 2 8.36 8.53 -51.52
CA LYS A 2 8.15 8.32 -50.09
C LYS A 2 9.21 9.15 -49.36
N TYR A 3 8.83 10.30 -48.82
CA TYR A 3 9.71 11.10 -47.98
C TYR A 3 9.80 10.42 -46.62
N TYR A 4 10.98 9.91 -46.29
CA TYR A 4 11.26 9.42 -44.94
C TYR A 4 11.79 10.61 -44.14
N ALA A 5 10.99 11.13 -43.22
CA ALA A 5 11.46 12.07 -42.21
C ALA A 5 12.12 11.28 -41.09
N HIS A 6 13.41 11.53 -40.82
CA HIS A 6 14.08 10.95 -39.67
C HIS A 6 13.83 11.85 -38.47
N LEU A 7 12.87 11.48 -37.62
CA LEU A 7 12.65 12.14 -36.34
C LEU A 7 13.57 11.51 -35.30
N GLN A 8 14.50 12.29 -34.76
CA GLN A 8 15.33 11.91 -33.63
C GLN A 8 14.78 12.62 -32.38
N ILE A 9 14.17 11.85 -31.48
CA ILE A 9 13.68 12.34 -30.19
C ILE A 9 14.70 11.91 -29.13
N THR A 10 15.26 12.87 -28.40
CA THR A 10 16.07 12.59 -27.20
C THR A 10 15.15 12.61 -26.00
N LEU A 11 14.75 11.43 -25.51
CA LEU A 11 14.02 11.32 -24.24
C LEU A 11 15.02 11.43 -23.08
N GLN A 12 14.79 12.36 -22.15
CA GLN A 12 15.61 12.48 -20.95
C GLN A 12 15.05 11.58 -19.85
N ALA A 13 15.88 10.63 -19.42
CA ALA A 13 15.55 9.81 -18.25
C ALA A 13 15.45 10.67 -16.98
N THR A 14 14.42 10.43 -16.17
CA THR A 14 14.32 10.99 -14.82
C THR A 14 15.49 10.51 -13.97
N GLU A 15 15.84 11.27 -12.94
CA GLU A 15 16.94 10.89 -12.06
C GLU A 15 16.63 9.60 -11.30
N ALA A 16 15.39 9.45 -10.82
CA ALA A 16 14.88 8.23 -10.19
C ALA A 16 15.08 6.99 -11.08
N TYR A 17 14.72 7.09 -12.36
CA TYR A 17 14.93 6.02 -13.33
C TYR A 17 16.42 5.64 -13.48
N LYS A 18 17.30 6.65 -13.59
CA LYS A 18 18.75 6.43 -13.69
C LYS A 18 19.30 5.75 -12.45
N THR A 19 18.90 6.20 -11.26
CA THR A 19 19.29 5.59 -9.98
C THR A 19 18.93 4.11 -9.93
N GLY A 20 17.69 3.75 -10.28
CA GLY A 20 17.26 2.35 -10.35
C GLY A 20 18.13 1.52 -11.29
N ARG A 21 18.43 2.04 -12.49
CA ARG A 21 19.31 1.37 -13.46
C ARG A 21 20.74 1.18 -12.94
N GLU A 22 21.35 2.25 -12.44
CA GLU A 22 22.76 2.25 -12.06
C GLU A 22 23.00 1.32 -10.86
N ILE A 23 22.11 1.33 -9.85
CA ILE A 23 22.21 0.42 -8.70
C ILE A 23 22.03 -1.03 -9.15
N THR A 24 21.02 -1.33 -10.00
CA THR A 24 20.84 -2.69 -10.52
C THR A 24 22.04 -3.15 -11.35
N GLN A 25 22.65 -2.27 -12.14
CA GLN A 25 23.86 -2.59 -12.89
C GLN A 25 25.03 -2.90 -11.96
N LYS A 26 25.21 -2.13 -10.87
CA LYS A 26 26.24 -2.38 -9.85
C LYS A 26 26.00 -3.69 -9.12
N ALA A 27 24.76 -3.98 -8.75
CA ALA A 27 24.39 -5.25 -8.14
C ALA A 27 24.67 -6.43 -9.06
N ASP A 28 24.36 -6.33 -10.36
CA ASP A 28 24.67 -7.35 -11.35
C ASP A 28 26.19 -7.54 -11.52
N GLN A 29 26.98 -6.46 -11.51
CA GLN A 29 28.45 -6.56 -11.53
C GLN A 29 29.02 -7.33 -10.33
N ILE A 30 28.39 -7.20 -9.15
CA ILE A 30 28.81 -7.87 -7.91
C ILE A 30 28.33 -9.32 -7.87
N LEU A 31 27.04 -9.54 -8.17
CA LEU A 31 26.35 -10.80 -7.92
C LEU A 31 26.26 -11.69 -9.17
N ASN A 32 26.38 -11.11 -10.37
CA ASN A 32 26.34 -11.76 -11.67
C ASN A 32 25.04 -12.52 -11.94
N PHE A 33 23.96 -11.80 -12.20
CA PHE A 33 22.60 -12.33 -12.36
C PHE A 33 22.52 -13.44 -13.42
N THR A 34 23.30 -13.32 -14.50
CA THR A 34 23.21 -14.20 -15.68
C THR A 34 23.89 -15.56 -15.53
N LYS A 35 24.84 -15.73 -14.59
CA LYS A 35 25.55 -17.01 -14.37
C LYS A 35 25.19 -17.74 -13.08
N THR A 36 24.53 -17.09 -12.12
CA THR A 36 24.59 -17.54 -10.72
C THR A 36 23.34 -18.17 -10.14
N GLY A 37 22.16 -17.97 -10.74
CA GLY A 37 20.92 -18.58 -10.26
C GLY A 37 19.77 -17.58 -10.14
N GLN A 38 18.71 -18.01 -9.47
CA GLN A 38 17.54 -17.18 -9.18
C GLN A 38 17.98 -15.91 -8.42
N ILE A 39 17.41 -14.75 -8.80
CA ILE A 39 17.66 -13.44 -8.18
C ILE A 39 16.37 -12.97 -7.49
N LEU A 40 16.50 -12.35 -6.32
CA LEU A 40 15.46 -11.61 -5.61
C LEU A 40 15.91 -10.17 -5.41
N VAL A 41 14.98 -9.23 -5.55
CA VAL A 41 15.15 -7.83 -5.18
C VAL A 41 14.12 -7.46 -4.12
N ILE A 42 14.58 -6.88 -3.02
CA ILE A 42 13.73 -6.25 -2.00
C ILE A 42 14.09 -4.77 -1.99
N THR A 43 13.12 -3.87 -2.15
CA THR A 43 13.38 -2.43 -2.21
C THR A 43 12.27 -1.62 -1.56
N THR A 44 12.61 -0.45 -1.05
CA THR A 44 11.64 0.53 -0.54
C THR A 44 11.14 1.48 -1.63
N ALA A 45 11.62 1.33 -2.88
CA ALA A 45 11.09 2.05 -4.02
C ALA A 45 9.58 1.78 -4.21
N GLY A 46 8.82 2.79 -4.60
CA GLY A 46 7.36 2.78 -4.65
C GLY A 46 6.68 3.29 -3.38
N SER A 47 7.33 3.21 -2.20
CA SER A 47 6.81 3.71 -0.93
C SER A 47 7.65 4.87 -0.37
N ALA A 48 8.98 4.73 -0.37
CA ALA A 48 9.91 5.80 0.00
C ALA A 48 9.96 6.88 -1.08
N TYR A 49 10.12 8.14 -0.67
CA TYR A 49 10.29 9.24 -1.62
C TYR A 49 11.75 9.37 -2.05
N TYR A 50 11.96 9.75 -3.30
CA TYR A 50 13.27 10.12 -3.81
C TYR A 50 13.25 11.59 -4.21
N LYS A 51 14.03 12.42 -3.51
CA LYS A 51 14.08 13.87 -3.72
C LYS A 51 12.69 14.52 -3.75
N ASN A 52 11.89 14.23 -2.73
CA ASN A 52 10.52 14.72 -2.55
C ASN A 52 9.52 14.32 -3.65
N ASN A 53 9.81 13.28 -4.42
CA ASN A 53 8.89 12.71 -5.42
C ASN A 53 8.66 11.23 -5.12
N THR A 54 7.54 10.69 -5.63
CA THR A 54 7.31 9.25 -5.64
C THR A 54 8.39 8.53 -6.46
N SER A 55 8.69 7.28 -6.10
CA SER A 55 9.86 6.55 -6.61
C SER A 55 9.52 5.38 -7.53
N GLU A 56 8.35 5.37 -8.16
CA GLU A 56 7.96 4.33 -9.12
C GLU A 56 8.89 4.24 -10.34
N ASP A 57 9.50 5.37 -10.72
CA ASP A 57 10.50 5.42 -11.79
C ASP A 57 11.77 4.64 -11.43
N VAL A 58 12.11 4.51 -10.14
CA VAL A 58 13.21 3.66 -9.68
C VAL A 58 12.91 2.20 -10.00
N LEU A 59 11.66 1.75 -9.76
CA LEU A 59 11.21 0.40 -10.11
C LEU A 59 11.31 0.14 -11.61
N GLU A 60 10.89 1.12 -12.42
CA GLU A 60 11.03 1.09 -13.88
C GLU A 60 12.50 0.95 -14.31
N GLY A 61 13.42 1.62 -13.62
CA GLY A 61 14.87 1.52 -13.82
C GLY A 61 15.39 0.11 -13.51
N ILE A 62 15.04 -0.45 -12.34
CA ILE A 62 15.42 -1.82 -11.94
C ILE A 62 14.98 -2.83 -13.00
N LEU A 63 13.69 -2.78 -13.38
CA LEU A 63 13.09 -3.75 -14.30
C LEU A 63 13.72 -3.71 -15.69
N ASN A 64 14.00 -2.52 -16.21
CA ASN A 64 14.65 -2.38 -17.52
C ASN A 64 16.11 -2.81 -17.49
N GLN A 65 16.87 -2.45 -16.44
CA GLN A 65 18.26 -2.89 -16.32
C GLN A 65 18.39 -4.40 -16.16
N ALA A 66 17.45 -5.04 -15.46
CA ALA A 66 17.46 -6.48 -15.21
C ALA A 66 17.12 -7.33 -16.46
N ASN A 67 16.68 -6.72 -17.57
CA ASN A 67 16.40 -7.40 -18.84
C ASN A 67 15.54 -8.67 -18.68
N GLY A 68 14.46 -8.58 -17.90
CA GLY A 68 13.52 -9.67 -17.66
C GLY A 68 13.98 -10.74 -16.68
N THR A 69 15.18 -10.66 -16.10
CA THR A 69 15.59 -11.57 -15.00
C THR A 69 14.83 -11.28 -13.71
N ILE A 70 14.48 -10.01 -13.49
CA ILE A 70 13.63 -9.53 -12.41
C ILE A 70 12.30 -9.04 -13.01
N SER A 71 11.19 -9.48 -12.44
CA SER A 71 9.85 -8.99 -12.79
C SER A 71 8.90 -9.16 -11.62
N PHE A 72 7.81 -8.40 -11.62
CA PHE A 72 6.74 -8.62 -10.64
C PHE A 72 6.06 -9.99 -10.84
N GLY A 73 5.89 -10.46 -12.08
CA GLY A 73 5.23 -11.74 -12.35
C GLY A 73 6.04 -12.97 -11.92
N LYS A 74 7.38 -12.86 -11.90
CA LYS A 74 8.26 -13.87 -11.30
C LYS A 74 8.23 -13.89 -9.77
N GLY A 75 7.58 -12.91 -9.14
CA GLY A 75 7.54 -12.79 -7.69
C GLY A 75 8.90 -12.49 -7.07
N ASN A 76 9.84 -11.95 -7.85
CA ASN A 76 11.22 -11.72 -7.41
C ASN A 76 11.61 -10.24 -7.32
N LEU A 77 10.61 -9.36 -7.30
CA LEU A 77 10.72 -7.95 -6.90
C LEU A 77 9.68 -7.70 -5.80
N LEU A 78 10.15 -7.49 -4.58
CA LEU A 78 9.33 -7.21 -3.40
C LEU A 78 9.47 -5.74 -3.00
N LEU A 79 8.33 -5.12 -2.75
CA LEU A 79 8.20 -3.73 -2.30
C LEU A 79 8.11 -3.76 -0.78
N LEU A 80 9.21 -3.48 -0.10
CA LEU A 80 9.25 -3.45 1.36
C LEU A 80 8.49 -2.20 1.85
N ARG A 81 7.55 -2.41 2.76
CA ARG A 81 6.75 -1.30 3.29
C ARG A 81 7.62 -0.33 4.07
N LYS A 82 7.50 0.92 3.68
CA LYS A 82 8.08 2.11 4.29
C LYS A 82 7.16 3.29 3.99
N THR A 83 7.54 4.47 4.44
CA THR A 83 6.84 5.74 4.23
C THR A 83 7.70 6.71 3.46
N ARG A 84 7.13 7.85 3.06
CA ARG A 84 7.88 8.92 2.40
C ARG A 84 9.00 9.54 3.25
N LEU A 85 9.02 9.28 4.55
CA LEU A 85 10.08 9.74 5.47
C LEU A 85 11.28 8.78 5.53
N ASP A 86 11.13 7.55 5.03
CA ASP A 86 12.16 6.53 5.12
C ASP A 86 13.11 6.58 3.91
N THR A 87 14.24 5.87 4.03
CA THR A 87 15.28 5.82 3.01
C THR A 87 14.92 4.97 1.81
N LEU A 88 15.44 5.36 0.64
CA LEU A 88 15.37 4.57 -0.59
C LEU A 88 16.46 3.50 -0.60
N ASP A 89 16.10 2.25 -0.31
CA ASP A 89 17.03 1.14 -0.06
C ASP A 89 16.80 -0.03 -1.02
N PHE A 90 17.86 -0.83 -1.23
CA PHE A 90 17.86 -1.94 -2.18
C PHE A 90 18.67 -3.12 -1.65
N ALA A 91 18.05 -4.30 -1.65
CA ALA A 91 18.69 -5.56 -1.38
C ALA A 91 18.59 -6.45 -2.62
N PHE A 92 19.73 -6.82 -3.20
CA PHE A 92 19.79 -7.80 -4.29
C PHE A 92 20.36 -9.10 -3.74
N ILE A 93 19.64 -10.21 -3.94
CA ILE A 93 19.97 -11.51 -3.35
C ILE A 93 20.02 -12.58 -4.44
N THR A 94 21.19 -13.16 -4.66
CA THR A 94 21.33 -14.34 -5.54
C THR A 94 21.37 -15.62 -4.71
N LYS A 95 20.63 -16.64 -5.17
CA LYS A 95 20.70 -18.00 -4.63
C LYS A 95 21.76 -18.81 -5.37
N LYS A 96 22.79 -19.28 -4.66
CA LYS A 96 23.88 -20.14 -5.16
C LYS A 96 23.85 -21.47 -4.41
N GLY A 97 23.19 -22.47 -4.99
CA GLY A 97 22.88 -23.71 -4.26
C GLY A 97 21.96 -23.42 -3.07
N ASN A 98 22.42 -23.71 -1.86
CA ASN A 98 21.69 -23.40 -0.62
C ASN A 98 22.06 -22.03 -0.01
N ASP A 99 23.08 -21.35 -0.56
CA ASP A 99 23.55 -20.09 -0.02
C ASP A 99 22.84 -18.89 -0.68
N LEU A 100 22.54 -17.87 0.12
CA LEU A 100 22.00 -16.59 -0.29
C LEU A 100 23.05 -15.52 -0.12
N ILE A 101 23.43 -14.87 -1.21
CA ILE A 101 24.43 -13.79 -1.22
C ILE A 101 23.72 -12.47 -1.49
N LEU A 102 23.84 -11.54 -0.53
CA LEU A 102 23.27 -10.21 -0.54
C LEU A 102 24.30 -9.17 -1.04
N ALA A 103 23.84 -8.23 -1.85
CA ALA A 103 24.42 -6.89 -1.97
C ALA A 103 23.36 -5.85 -1.53
N TYR A 104 23.66 -5.11 -0.46
CA TYR A 104 22.74 -4.12 0.13
C TYR A 104 23.22 -2.68 -0.13
N PHE A 105 22.34 -1.86 -0.69
CA PHE A 105 22.57 -0.45 -1.00
C PHE A 105 21.60 0.39 -0.19
N LYS A 106 22.13 1.29 0.64
CA LYS A 106 21.34 2.15 1.52
C LYS A 106 21.27 3.57 0.97
N ASN A 107 20.12 4.20 1.09
CA ASN A 107 19.84 5.60 0.76
C ASN A 107 20.29 5.99 -0.66
N ALA A 108 19.92 5.18 -1.65
CA ALA A 108 20.23 5.37 -3.06
C ALA A 108 21.73 5.48 -3.39
N SER A 109 22.61 4.99 -2.50
CA SER A 109 24.05 4.94 -2.74
C SER A 109 24.41 3.91 -3.82
N LEU A 110 25.37 4.24 -4.69
CA LEU A 110 25.98 3.28 -5.62
C LEU A 110 27.03 2.37 -4.96
N THR A 111 27.39 2.64 -3.71
CA THR A 111 28.32 1.82 -2.92
C THR A 111 27.53 0.96 -1.95
N PRO A 112 27.65 -0.39 -2.04
CA PRO A 112 26.93 -1.27 -1.14
C PRO A 112 27.50 -1.13 0.28
N THR A 113 26.60 -1.07 1.25
CA THR A 113 26.95 -1.05 2.69
C THR A 113 27.34 -2.45 3.18
N TYR A 114 26.84 -3.49 2.51
CA TYR A 114 27.15 -4.89 2.80
C TYR A 114 27.19 -5.73 1.52
N ILE A 115 28.15 -6.64 1.46
CA ILE A 115 28.19 -7.75 0.50
C ILE A 115 28.56 -9.00 1.29
N GLY A 116 27.72 -10.03 1.27
CA GLY A 116 27.96 -11.24 2.05
C GLY A 116 26.77 -12.18 2.12
N THR A 117 26.82 -13.15 3.02
CA THR A 117 25.73 -14.13 3.19
C THR A 117 24.54 -13.51 3.94
N ILE A 118 23.35 -13.96 3.59
CA ILE A 118 22.10 -13.68 4.32
C ILE A 118 21.30 -14.98 4.59
N SER A 119 21.95 -16.13 4.45
CA SER A 119 21.33 -17.43 4.64
C SER A 119 20.98 -17.72 6.10
N GLN A 120 19.93 -18.51 6.32
CA GLN A 120 19.54 -19.03 7.65
C GLN A 120 20.60 -19.92 8.33
N ASN A 121 21.64 -20.38 7.62
CA ASN A 121 22.74 -21.19 8.16
C ASN A 121 23.98 -20.34 8.57
N MET A 122 23.85 -19.02 8.63
CA MET A 122 24.92 -18.13 9.13
C MET A 122 25.42 -18.51 10.52
N THR A 123 26.69 -18.23 10.77
CA THR A 123 27.28 -18.21 12.12
C THR A 123 26.84 -16.95 12.87
N GLN A 124 26.90 -16.96 14.20
CA GLN A 124 26.58 -15.78 15.02
C GLN A 124 27.48 -14.57 14.66
N THR A 125 28.76 -14.79 14.35
CA THR A 125 29.68 -13.74 13.92
C THR A 125 29.24 -13.10 12.60
N GLN A 126 28.75 -13.91 11.65
CA GLN A 126 28.21 -13.39 10.39
C GLN A 126 26.92 -12.61 10.62
N TRP A 127 26.02 -13.11 11.48
CA TRP A 127 24.79 -12.41 11.86
C TRP A 127 25.11 -11.04 12.48
N ASN A 128 25.98 -11.00 13.49
CA ASN A 128 26.36 -9.76 14.17
C ASN A 128 26.99 -8.74 13.20
N ASN A 129 27.80 -9.21 12.22
CA ASN A 129 28.36 -8.33 11.19
C ASN A 129 27.28 -7.78 10.26
N LEU A 130 26.32 -8.61 9.85
CA LEU A 130 25.17 -8.19 9.05
C LEU A 130 24.33 -7.14 9.81
N THR A 131 23.97 -7.42 11.07
CA THR A 131 23.20 -6.54 11.94
C THR A 131 23.88 -5.19 12.15
N GLN A 132 25.20 -5.18 12.34
CA GLN A 132 25.96 -3.93 12.47
C GLN A 132 25.87 -3.06 11.19
N LYS A 133 25.72 -3.67 10.01
CA LYS A 133 25.72 -2.96 8.72
C LYS A 133 24.33 -2.52 8.27
N LEU A 134 23.31 -3.34 8.51
CA LEU A 134 21.94 -3.07 8.06
C LEU A 134 21.08 -2.43 9.17
N GLY A 135 21.40 -2.65 10.44
CA GLY A 135 20.56 -2.20 11.56
C GLY A 135 19.19 -2.87 11.52
N ASN A 136 18.13 -2.09 11.68
CA ASN A 136 16.75 -2.58 11.75
C ASN A 136 16.25 -3.25 10.45
N ASP A 137 16.93 -3.06 9.31
CA ASP A 137 16.56 -3.71 8.05
C ASP A 137 17.07 -5.17 7.97
N THR A 138 17.89 -5.62 8.93
CA THR A 138 18.56 -6.93 8.89
C THR A 138 17.57 -8.10 8.85
N PHE A 139 16.69 -8.17 9.84
CA PHE A 139 15.73 -9.27 9.95
C PHE A 139 14.63 -9.21 8.87
N PRO A 140 14.04 -8.04 8.54
CA PRO A 140 13.19 -7.85 7.36
C PRO A 140 13.72 -8.47 6.07
N ILE A 141 14.95 -8.10 5.68
CA ILE A 141 15.54 -8.56 4.42
C ILE A 141 15.87 -10.06 4.51
N ALA A 142 16.39 -10.51 5.66
CA ALA A 142 16.82 -11.90 5.82
C ALA A 142 15.66 -12.88 5.82
N SER A 143 14.58 -12.56 6.53
CA SER A 143 13.38 -13.41 6.61
C SER A 143 12.72 -13.59 5.24
N LEU A 144 12.50 -12.49 4.50
CA LEU A 144 11.95 -12.52 3.14
C LEU A 144 12.84 -13.31 2.17
N ALA A 145 14.16 -13.08 2.21
CA ALA A 145 15.10 -13.78 1.34
C ALA A 145 15.13 -15.30 1.57
N ASN A 146 15.10 -15.74 2.84
CA ASN A 146 15.08 -17.16 3.17
C ASN A 146 13.73 -17.81 2.84
N ALA A 147 12.62 -17.14 3.10
CA ALA A 147 11.28 -17.61 2.72
C ALA A 147 11.14 -17.76 1.19
N TRP A 148 11.63 -16.80 0.42
CA TRP A 148 11.70 -16.89 -1.04
C TRP A 148 12.54 -18.07 -1.50
N ALA A 149 13.69 -18.30 -0.87
CA ALA A 149 14.57 -19.41 -1.21
C ALA A 149 13.96 -20.80 -0.94
N LEU A 150 12.99 -20.89 -0.01
CA LEU A 150 12.19 -22.08 0.28
C LEU A 150 11.04 -22.30 -0.71
N GLY A 151 10.75 -21.33 -1.57
CA GLY A 151 9.67 -21.41 -2.56
C GLY A 151 8.31 -20.96 -2.03
N LEU A 152 8.28 -20.09 -1.01
CA LEU A 152 7.05 -19.46 -0.58
C LEU A 152 6.42 -18.67 -1.76
N PRO A 153 5.10 -18.82 -2.04
CA PRO A 153 4.43 -18.12 -3.13
C PRO A 153 4.57 -16.59 -3.10
N ALA A 154 4.52 -15.98 -4.29
CA ALA A 154 4.79 -14.55 -4.47
C ALA A 154 3.74 -13.64 -3.81
N ASP A 155 2.50 -14.07 -3.74
CA ASP A 155 1.42 -13.40 -3.02
C ASP A 155 1.70 -13.34 -1.52
N ILE A 156 2.13 -14.46 -0.92
CA ILE A 156 2.54 -14.52 0.50
C ILE A 156 3.78 -13.65 0.77
N LEU A 157 4.80 -13.71 -0.10
CA LEU A 157 5.99 -12.86 0.05
C LEU A 157 5.67 -11.37 -0.07
N ARG A 158 4.68 -11.00 -0.90
CA ARG A 158 4.25 -9.62 -1.08
C ARG A 158 3.48 -9.12 0.15
N GLU A 159 2.63 -9.97 0.73
CA GLU A 159 2.00 -9.70 2.02
C GLU A 159 3.05 -9.53 3.12
N ALA A 160 4.01 -10.46 3.24
CA ALA A 160 5.06 -10.35 4.25
C ALA A 160 5.94 -9.11 4.04
N ALA A 161 6.16 -8.67 2.80
CA ALA A 161 6.84 -7.40 2.51
C ALA A 161 5.99 -6.17 2.88
N PHE A 162 4.66 -6.27 2.79
CA PHE A 162 3.72 -5.29 3.32
C PHE A 162 3.73 -5.29 4.86
N HIS A 163 3.79 -6.44 5.53
CA HIS A 163 3.99 -6.50 6.98
C HIS A 163 5.38 -5.96 7.39
N GLY A 164 6.39 -6.23 6.56
CA GLY A 164 7.77 -5.80 6.71
C GLY A 164 8.77 -6.95 6.85
N HIS A 165 8.32 -8.16 7.19
CA HIS A 165 9.18 -9.34 7.34
C HIS A 165 8.33 -10.62 7.34
N VAL A 166 8.98 -11.78 7.28
CA VAL A 166 8.32 -13.09 7.51
C VAL A 166 8.59 -13.53 8.94
N CYS A 167 7.54 -13.73 9.73
CA CYS A 167 7.61 -14.27 11.10
C CYS A 167 6.53 -15.32 11.34
N LEU A 168 6.47 -15.86 12.55
CA LEU A 168 5.44 -16.83 12.92
C LEU A 168 4.03 -16.27 12.75
N GLY A 169 3.78 -15.00 13.10
CA GLY A 169 2.44 -14.42 12.97
C GLY A 169 1.99 -14.34 11.51
N THR A 170 2.82 -13.88 10.57
CA THR A 170 2.47 -13.88 9.14
C THR A 170 2.23 -15.30 8.61
N ILE A 171 3.05 -16.27 9.05
CA ILE A 171 2.92 -17.67 8.64
C ILE A 171 1.62 -18.29 9.20
N SER A 172 1.33 -18.04 10.48
CA SER A 172 0.14 -18.51 11.17
C SER A 172 -1.12 -17.84 10.66
N GLY A 173 -1.09 -16.56 10.28
CA GLY A 173 -2.22 -15.86 9.67
C GLY A 173 -2.69 -16.54 8.37
N TYR A 174 -1.75 -16.94 7.50
CA TYR A 174 -2.10 -17.74 6.32
C TYR A 174 -2.63 -19.12 6.72
N ALA A 175 -2.03 -19.79 7.71
CA ALA A 175 -2.56 -21.05 8.22
C ALA A 175 -3.98 -20.91 8.81
N MET A 176 -4.31 -19.77 9.44
CA MET A 176 -5.65 -19.46 9.89
C MET A 176 -6.61 -19.31 8.71
N ILE A 177 -6.23 -18.60 7.64
CA ILE A 177 -7.06 -18.47 6.43
C ILE A 177 -7.32 -19.84 5.80
N GLU A 178 -6.29 -20.67 5.59
CA GLU A 178 -6.45 -22.02 5.02
C GLU A 178 -7.40 -22.88 5.88
N THR A 179 -7.24 -22.81 7.20
CA THR A 179 -8.08 -23.52 8.17
C THR A 179 -9.52 -22.98 8.19
N LEU A 180 -9.70 -21.66 8.14
CA LEU A 180 -11.00 -20.98 8.09
C LEU A 180 -11.74 -21.34 6.80
N LEU A 181 -11.07 -21.33 5.64
CA LEU A 181 -11.67 -21.72 4.36
C LEU A 181 -12.00 -23.21 4.31
N LYS A 182 -11.22 -24.06 4.99
CA LYS A 182 -11.53 -25.50 5.11
C LYS A 182 -12.80 -25.74 5.92
N TYR A 183 -12.93 -25.09 7.07
CA TYR A 183 -13.99 -25.43 8.03
C TYR A 183 -15.21 -24.51 8.00
N TYR A 184 -15.04 -23.23 7.69
CA TYR A 184 -16.10 -22.22 7.71
C TYR A 184 -16.01 -21.27 6.50
N PRO A 185 -15.96 -21.78 5.26
CA PRO A 185 -15.78 -20.98 4.04
C PRO A 185 -16.88 -19.94 3.81
N PRO A 186 -16.66 -18.94 2.94
CA PRO A 186 -17.74 -18.11 2.43
C PRO A 186 -18.87 -18.97 1.84
N SER A 187 -20.10 -18.63 2.16
CA SER A 187 -21.28 -19.21 1.54
C SER A 187 -21.50 -18.62 0.14
N THR A 188 -21.80 -19.47 -0.83
CA THR A 188 -22.16 -19.03 -2.19
C THR A 188 -23.69 -18.87 -2.26
N GLY A 189 -24.12 -17.68 -2.64
CA GLY A 189 -25.52 -17.35 -2.90
C GLY A 189 -25.97 -17.76 -4.30
N THR A 190 -27.22 -17.44 -4.62
CA THR A 190 -27.82 -17.74 -5.93
C THR A 190 -27.08 -16.97 -7.04
N GLY A 191 -26.66 -17.67 -8.09
CA GLY A 191 -25.91 -17.05 -9.20
C GLY A 191 -24.41 -16.86 -8.96
N GLY A 192 -23.85 -17.45 -7.90
CA GLY A 192 -22.41 -17.48 -7.65
C GLY A 192 -21.85 -16.25 -6.91
N ALA A 193 -22.70 -15.29 -6.52
CA ALA A 193 -22.30 -14.20 -5.65
C ALA A 193 -22.19 -14.67 -4.19
N GLU A 194 -21.18 -14.24 -3.45
CA GLU A 194 -21.04 -14.58 -2.03
C GLU A 194 -22.24 -14.05 -1.22
N SER A 195 -22.90 -14.92 -0.44
CA SER A 195 -24.01 -14.53 0.44
C SER A 195 -23.56 -14.14 1.84
N THR A 196 -22.27 -14.32 2.15
CA THR A 196 -21.65 -13.96 3.43
C THR A 196 -20.37 -13.18 3.23
N SER A 197 -20.08 -12.26 4.15
CA SER A 197 -18.81 -11.54 4.25
C SER A 197 -18.11 -11.87 5.57
N TYR A 198 -16.78 -11.78 5.61
CA TYR A 198 -16.05 -11.83 6.88
C TYR A 198 -15.89 -10.44 7.49
N ILE A 199 -16.03 -10.38 8.80
CA ILE A 199 -15.55 -9.28 9.64
C ILE A 199 -14.51 -9.89 10.59
N VAL A 200 -13.30 -9.34 10.56
CA VAL A 200 -12.18 -9.73 11.42
C VAL A 200 -12.21 -8.86 12.66
N ILE A 201 -12.16 -9.50 13.82
CA ILE A 201 -12.04 -8.89 15.15
C ILE A 201 -10.64 -9.25 15.66
N GLY A 202 -9.66 -8.40 15.32
CA GLY A 202 -8.26 -8.61 15.64
C GLY A 202 -7.85 -8.01 16.98
N VAL A 203 -6.65 -8.38 17.43
CA VAL A 203 -6.00 -7.87 18.64
C VAL A 203 -4.64 -7.32 18.23
N PRO A 204 -4.56 -6.04 17.82
CA PRO A 204 -3.39 -5.50 17.16
C PRO A 204 -2.09 -5.71 17.93
N GLY A 205 -1.06 -6.16 17.21
CA GLY A 205 0.23 -6.54 17.77
C GLY A 205 0.64 -7.98 17.41
N GLY A 206 -0.31 -8.81 16.97
CA GLY A 206 -0.03 -10.08 16.31
C GLY A 206 0.19 -9.87 14.81
N SER A 207 1.35 -10.25 14.27
CA SER A 207 1.69 -10.07 12.84
C SER A 207 0.70 -10.72 11.87
N ASP A 208 -0.14 -11.64 12.35
CA ASP A 208 -1.22 -12.27 11.59
C ASP A 208 -2.30 -11.28 11.12
N ASP A 209 -2.56 -10.20 11.85
CA ASP A 209 -3.59 -9.22 11.47
C ASP A 209 -3.36 -8.61 10.08
N ASP A 210 -2.10 -8.37 9.70
CA ASP A 210 -1.74 -7.83 8.39
C ASP A 210 -2.07 -8.82 7.27
N VAL A 211 -2.00 -10.12 7.55
CA VAL A 211 -2.38 -11.17 6.61
C VAL A 211 -3.88 -11.10 6.31
N PHE A 212 -4.74 -10.86 7.29
CA PHE A 212 -6.18 -10.77 7.04
C PHE A 212 -6.53 -9.51 6.25
N VAL A 213 -5.89 -8.39 6.62
CA VAL A 213 -6.01 -7.12 5.89
C VAL A 213 -5.63 -7.30 4.42
N TYR A 214 -4.57 -8.06 4.12
CA TYR A 214 -4.01 -8.19 2.78
C TYR A 214 -4.56 -9.37 1.95
N ALA A 215 -4.78 -10.54 2.56
CA ALA A 215 -5.14 -11.77 1.85
C ALA A 215 -6.66 -12.02 1.85
N MET A 216 -7.39 -11.57 2.86
CA MET A 216 -8.85 -11.68 2.90
C MET A 216 -9.56 -10.46 2.31
N ASP A 217 -8.80 -9.43 1.91
CA ASP A 217 -9.34 -8.09 1.64
C ASP A 217 -10.19 -7.53 2.79
N ALA A 218 -9.86 -7.95 4.02
CA ALA A 218 -10.58 -7.55 5.22
C ALA A 218 -9.94 -6.26 5.76
N THR A 219 -10.13 -5.14 5.08
CA THR A 219 -9.48 -3.88 5.47
C THR A 219 -10.35 -3.03 6.40
N PRO A 220 -9.75 -2.17 7.25
CA PRO A 220 -10.51 -1.25 8.09
C PRO A 220 -11.40 -0.31 7.27
N GLY A 221 -10.91 0.28 6.18
CA GLY A 221 -11.69 1.19 5.36
C GLY A 221 -12.91 0.54 4.66
N LYS A 222 -12.92 -0.79 4.55
CA LYS A 222 -14.05 -1.60 4.08
C LYS A 222 -14.96 -2.07 5.23
N ARG A 223 -14.65 -1.69 6.48
CA ARG A 223 -15.25 -2.14 7.75
C ARG A 223 -15.22 -3.66 7.93
N ALA A 224 -14.19 -4.28 7.37
CA ALA A 224 -14.00 -5.72 7.44
C ALA A 224 -12.91 -6.10 8.46
N TYR A 225 -12.17 -5.12 9.00
CA TYR A 225 -11.27 -5.30 10.13
C TYR A 225 -11.56 -4.28 11.23
N ILE A 226 -11.85 -4.79 12.42
CA ILE A 226 -11.98 -4.04 13.67
C ILE A 226 -11.05 -4.69 14.68
N GLY A 227 -10.42 -3.93 15.56
CA GLY A 227 -9.50 -4.53 16.52
C GLY A 227 -8.75 -3.51 17.35
N TYR A 228 -8.68 -3.78 18.65
CA TYR A 228 -7.86 -3.07 19.61
C TYR A 228 -7.60 -3.97 20.84
N ASN A 229 -6.85 -3.49 21.85
CA ASN A 229 -6.37 -4.35 22.94
C ASN A 229 -7.50 -4.73 23.92
N THR A 230 -8.19 -5.84 23.64
CA THR A 230 -9.32 -6.35 24.45
C THR A 230 -8.99 -7.66 25.19
N THR A 231 -7.80 -8.21 24.96
CA THR A 231 -7.31 -9.46 25.56
C THR A 231 -5.79 -9.39 25.71
N ASP A 232 -5.24 -10.20 26.62
CA ASP A 232 -3.80 -10.29 26.88
C ASP A 232 -3.05 -11.18 25.85
N ASP A 233 -3.79 -11.96 25.03
CA ASP A 233 -3.21 -12.77 23.95
C ASP A 233 -3.36 -12.05 22.59
N PRO A 234 -2.29 -11.40 22.07
CA PRO A 234 -2.33 -10.71 20.78
C PRO A 234 -2.39 -11.68 19.59
N ASN A 235 -2.24 -12.99 19.81
CA ASN A 235 -2.29 -14.00 18.75
C ASN A 235 -3.71 -14.56 18.54
N MET A 236 -4.68 -14.10 19.34
CA MET A 236 -6.07 -14.54 19.27
C MET A 236 -6.88 -13.61 18.37
N VAL A 237 -7.63 -14.20 17.43
CA VAL A 237 -8.41 -13.46 16.43
C VAL A 237 -9.80 -14.05 16.28
N GLY A 238 -10.81 -13.18 16.18
CA GLY A 238 -12.18 -13.54 15.85
C GLY A 238 -12.50 -13.32 14.38
N PHE A 239 -13.19 -14.26 13.75
CA PHE A 239 -13.75 -14.16 12.41
C PHE A 239 -15.27 -14.29 12.49
N ILE A 240 -15.99 -13.23 12.14
CA ILE A 240 -17.45 -13.26 12.00
C ILE A 240 -17.78 -13.48 10.53
N ARG A 241 -18.29 -14.67 10.18
CA ARG A 241 -18.91 -14.94 8.88
C ARG A 241 -20.36 -14.47 8.92
N TRP A 242 -20.62 -13.27 8.44
CA TRP A 242 -21.94 -12.61 8.52
C TRP A 242 -22.78 -12.84 7.27
N ASN A 243 -24.04 -13.24 7.42
CA ASN A 243 -25.01 -13.33 6.34
C ASN A 243 -26.03 -12.18 6.46
N SER A 244 -25.96 -11.22 5.54
CA SER A 244 -26.83 -10.04 5.53
C SER A 244 -28.29 -10.36 5.17
N ASN A 245 -28.57 -11.47 4.48
CA ASN A 245 -29.93 -11.86 4.11
C ASN A 245 -30.68 -12.46 5.30
N THR A 246 -29.99 -13.25 6.12
CA THR A 246 -30.60 -13.88 7.31
C THR A 246 -30.39 -13.09 8.59
N GLN A 247 -29.53 -12.05 8.56
CA GLN A 247 -29.09 -11.29 9.73
C GLN A 247 -28.56 -12.20 10.85
N ARG A 248 -27.77 -13.21 10.45
CA ARG A 248 -27.13 -14.17 11.36
C ARG A 248 -25.67 -14.36 10.98
N GLY A 249 -24.84 -14.66 11.98
CA GLY A 249 -23.43 -14.94 11.78
C GLY A 249 -22.95 -16.23 12.47
N THR A 250 -21.82 -16.72 11.98
CA THR A 250 -20.96 -17.69 12.68
C THR A 250 -19.72 -16.94 13.18
N LEU A 251 -19.38 -17.02 14.47
CA LEU A 251 -18.15 -16.49 15.07
C LEU A 251 -17.13 -17.63 15.21
N ILE A 252 -15.92 -17.46 14.70
CA ILE A 252 -14.82 -18.42 14.81
C ILE A 252 -13.67 -17.72 15.52
N ILE A 253 -13.16 -18.28 16.60
CA ILE A 253 -12.04 -17.71 17.36
C ILE A 253 -10.85 -18.66 17.23
N MET A 254 -9.75 -18.13 16.71
CA MET A 254 -8.52 -18.88 16.44
C MET A 254 -7.33 -18.27 17.17
N THR A 255 -6.29 -19.07 17.38
CA THR A 255 -5.01 -18.62 17.94
C THR A 255 -3.86 -19.46 17.38
N TYR A 256 -2.64 -18.94 17.47
CA TYR A 256 -1.40 -19.72 17.43
C TYR A 256 -0.63 -19.51 18.72
N ASN A 257 0.13 -20.51 19.15
CA ASN A 257 0.86 -20.45 20.41
C ASN A 257 2.36 -20.47 20.16
N TRP A 258 3.01 -19.31 20.34
CA TRP A 258 4.45 -19.15 20.18
C TRP A 258 5.25 -20.15 21.03
N THR A 259 4.92 -20.29 22.32
CA THR A 259 5.63 -21.20 23.23
C THR A 259 5.53 -22.66 22.79
N GLU A 260 4.33 -23.15 22.49
CA GLU A 260 4.14 -24.54 22.06
C GLU A 260 4.88 -24.85 20.76
N LEU A 261 4.84 -23.94 19.79
CA LEU A 261 5.47 -24.13 18.49
C LEU A 261 7.00 -24.03 18.57
N THR A 262 7.54 -23.10 19.35
CA THR A 262 8.99 -23.00 19.58
C THR A 262 9.52 -24.18 20.40
N GLU A 263 8.76 -24.70 21.36
CA GLU A 263 9.10 -25.94 22.06
C GLU A 263 9.06 -27.16 21.14
N GLN A 264 8.07 -27.23 20.24
CA GLN A 264 8.01 -28.28 19.24
C GLN A 264 9.22 -28.23 18.32
N PHE A 265 9.55 -27.05 17.80
CA PHE A 265 10.75 -26.83 17.00
C PHE A 265 12.02 -27.26 17.75
N LYS A 266 12.14 -26.91 19.04
CA LYS A 266 13.26 -27.34 19.88
C LYS A 266 13.34 -28.85 20.04
N ARG A 267 12.21 -29.54 20.23
CA ARG A 267 12.17 -31.01 20.30
C ARG A 267 12.60 -31.66 18.98
N GLU A 268 12.19 -31.08 17.85
CA GLU A 268 12.45 -31.64 16.51
C GLU A 268 13.87 -31.31 15.99
N THR A 269 14.48 -30.20 16.41
CA THR A 269 15.74 -29.69 15.84
C THR A 269 16.88 -29.50 16.83
N ASN A 270 16.59 -29.59 18.14
CA ASN A 270 17.52 -29.27 19.24
C ASN A 270 18.04 -27.81 19.24
N ALA A 271 17.35 -26.89 18.56
CA ALA A 271 17.66 -25.45 18.54
C ALA A 271 16.66 -24.64 19.39
N THR A 272 17.13 -23.57 20.05
CA THR A 272 16.28 -22.62 20.78
C THR A 272 16.10 -21.36 19.94
N VAL A 273 14.87 -20.87 19.86
CA VAL A 273 14.51 -19.67 19.10
C VAL A 273 14.83 -18.43 19.92
N GLU A 274 15.45 -17.45 19.28
CA GLU A 274 15.69 -16.10 19.79
C GLU A 274 15.20 -15.13 18.72
N GLU A 275 14.28 -14.24 19.09
CA GLU A 275 13.63 -13.29 18.17
C GLU A 275 14.63 -12.36 17.49
N ASP A 276 14.34 -11.99 16.24
CA ASP A 276 15.17 -11.18 15.37
C ASP A 276 16.61 -11.71 15.22
N THR A 277 16.79 -13.03 15.24
CA THR A 277 18.10 -13.67 15.05
C THR A 277 18.11 -14.77 13.99
N VAL A 278 19.31 -15.29 13.73
CA VAL A 278 19.51 -16.45 12.85
C VAL A 278 18.77 -17.71 13.30
N THR A 279 18.49 -17.88 14.60
CA THR A 279 17.73 -19.05 15.07
C THR A 279 16.24 -18.91 14.75
N GLU A 280 15.70 -17.68 14.76
CA GLU A 280 14.35 -17.42 14.27
C GLU A 280 14.24 -17.66 12.76
N LEU A 281 15.26 -17.33 11.95
CA LEU A 281 15.22 -17.67 10.52
C LEU A 281 15.05 -19.18 10.28
N LYS A 282 15.71 -20.02 11.10
CA LYS A 282 15.57 -21.48 11.04
C LYS A 282 14.18 -21.94 11.49
N PHE A 283 13.64 -21.29 12.51
CA PHE A 283 12.27 -21.53 12.98
C PHE A 283 11.23 -21.15 11.93
N ASN A 284 11.37 -19.99 11.29
CA ASN A 284 10.49 -19.54 10.23
C ASN A 284 10.57 -20.47 9.02
N ALA A 285 11.75 -21.00 8.67
CA ALA A 285 11.88 -22.02 7.64
C ALA A 285 11.11 -23.32 7.97
N TRP A 286 11.18 -23.76 9.23
CA TRP A 286 10.41 -24.90 9.72
C TRP A 286 8.89 -24.64 9.69
N ALA A 287 8.45 -23.46 10.11
CA ALA A 287 7.05 -23.07 10.10
C ALA A 287 6.49 -22.92 8.67
N VAL A 288 7.26 -22.34 7.74
CA VAL A 288 6.91 -22.28 6.31
C VAL A 288 6.71 -23.69 5.74
N GLN A 289 7.59 -24.64 6.07
CA GLN A 289 7.41 -26.02 5.61
C GLN A 289 6.10 -26.63 6.12
N LYS A 290 5.70 -26.33 7.37
CA LYS A 290 4.40 -26.75 7.90
C LYS A 290 3.25 -26.04 7.21
N LEU A 291 3.32 -24.72 6.97
CA LEU A 291 2.31 -23.98 6.21
C LEU A 291 2.04 -24.65 4.84
N ILE A 292 3.11 -25.06 4.15
CA ILE A 292 3.00 -25.69 2.82
C ILE A 292 2.39 -27.11 2.89
N THR A 293 2.63 -27.86 3.97
CA THR A 293 2.33 -29.31 4.03
C THR A 293 1.16 -29.68 4.94
N ASN A 294 0.97 -28.95 6.03
CA ASN A 294 -0.07 -29.15 7.03
C ASN A 294 -0.31 -27.84 7.81
N PRO A 295 -0.96 -26.84 7.18
CA PRO A 295 -1.15 -25.51 7.78
C PRO A 295 -1.89 -25.57 9.12
N GLU A 296 -2.86 -26.47 9.27
CA GLU A 296 -3.64 -26.66 10.51
C GLU A 296 -2.77 -27.01 11.72
N SER A 297 -1.56 -27.56 11.53
CA SER A 297 -0.65 -27.85 12.63
C SER A 297 -0.05 -26.61 13.31
N LEU A 298 -0.23 -25.43 12.73
CA LEU A 298 0.28 -24.16 13.25
C LEU A 298 -0.74 -23.39 14.10
N VAL A 299 -2.02 -23.75 14.03
CA VAL A 299 -3.11 -22.95 14.59
C VAL A 299 -4.11 -23.82 15.35
N LYS A 300 -4.92 -23.19 16.20
CA LYS A 300 -6.02 -23.82 16.95
C LYS A 300 -7.30 -23.02 16.74
N ILE A 301 -8.40 -23.72 16.52
CA ILE A 301 -9.75 -23.15 16.67
C ILE A 301 -10.12 -23.31 18.15
N LEU A 302 -10.18 -22.21 18.89
CA LEU A 302 -10.55 -22.20 20.31
C LEU A 302 -12.06 -22.36 20.46
N TYR A 303 -12.82 -21.60 19.68
CA TYR A 303 -14.27 -21.58 19.70
C TYR A 303 -14.82 -21.40 18.30
N ALA A 304 -16.00 -21.97 18.05
CA ALA A 304 -16.79 -21.67 16.88
C ALA A 304 -18.27 -21.70 17.26
N PHE A 305 -18.98 -20.59 17.05
CA PHE A 305 -20.36 -20.39 17.49
C PHE A 305 -21.26 -19.96 16.34
N ASP A 306 -22.39 -20.64 16.16
CA ASP A 306 -23.50 -20.21 15.31
C ASP A 306 -24.49 -19.35 16.10
N ASN A 307 -25.48 -18.80 15.40
CA ASN A 307 -26.59 -17.98 15.90
C ASN A 307 -26.19 -16.59 16.42
N LEU A 308 -25.03 -16.07 16.03
CA LEU A 308 -24.64 -14.69 16.30
C LEU A 308 -25.70 -13.73 15.71
N THR A 309 -26.18 -12.79 16.51
CA THR A 309 -27.22 -11.81 16.13
C THR A 309 -26.62 -10.50 15.65
N GLU A 310 -27.41 -9.67 14.97
CA GLU A 310 -26.98 -8.33 14.55
C GLU A 310 -26.54 -7.46 15.73
N GLU A 311 -27.27 -7.52 16.86
CA GLU A 311 -26.93 -6.80 18.09
C GLU A 311 -25.55 -7.20 18.63
N GLN A 312 -25.25 -8.50 18.64
CA GLN A 312 -23.95 -9.02 19.07
C GLN A 312 -22.82 -8.60 18.12
N VAL A 313 -23.05 -8.61 16.80
CA VAL A 313 -22.04 -8.11 15.86
C VAL A 313 -21.86 -6.59 16.01
N ASN A 314 -22.96 -5.85 16.21
CA ASN A 314 -22.89 -4.42 16.48
C ASN A 314 -22.09 -4.13 17.76
N TYR A 315 -22.14 -4.99 18.79
CA TYR A 315 -21.36 -4.83 20.03
C TYR A 315 -19.87 -5.04 19.77
N LEU A 316 -19.51 -6.16 19.15
CA LEU A 316 -18.12 -6.50 18.91
C LEU A 316 -17.46 -5.55 17.88
N ALA A 317 -18.16 -5.23 16.79
CA ALA A 317 -17.60 -4.53 15.64
C ALA A 317 -18.05 -3.06 15.50
N GLY A 318 -18.90 -2.56 16.40
CA GLY A 318 -19.49 -1.21 16.32
C GLY A 318 -20.50 -1.00 15.18
N GLY A 319 -20.86 -2.07 14.46
CA GLY A 319 -21.85 -2.06 13.38
C GLY A 319 -21.60 -3.11 12.30
N VAL A 320 -22.66 -3.75 11.78
CA VAL A 320 -22.56 -4.71 10.65
C VAL A 320 -22.27 -4.06 9.28
N GLY A 321 -22.43 -2.75 9.16
CA GLY A 321 -22.31 -2.03 7.90
C GLY A 321 -21.50 -0.75 8.01
N SER A 322 -21.74 0.19 7.09
CA SER A 322 -20.96 1.43 7.00
C SER A 322 -21.20 2.47 8.10
N THR A 323 -22.30 2.33 8.85
CA THR A 323 -22.69 3.25 9.93
C THR A 323 -22.25 2.68 11.26
N THR A 324 -21.52 3.45 12.06
CA THR A 324 -21.26 3.11 13.47
C THR A 324 -22.56 3.29 14.25
N VAL A 325 -23.02 2.24 14.89
CA VAL A 325 -24.27 2.24 15.68
C VAL A 325 -24.01 2.22 17.18
N GLN A 326 -22.82 1.78 17.59
CA GLN A 326 -22.27 1.86 18.94
C GLN A 326 -20.75 1.75 18.90
N ASP A 327 -20.09 2.07 20.02
CA ASP A 327 -18.65 1.86 20.18
C ASP A 327 -18.34 0.37 19.99
N ALA A 328 -17.30 0.05 19.22
CA ALA A 328 -16.87 -1.34 19.08
C ALA A 328 -16.23 -1.82 20.39
N HIS A 329 -16.51 -3.06 20.79
CA HIS A 329 -15.96 -3.69 22.00
C HIS A 329 -14.83 -4.69 21.69
N GLY A 330 -14.47 -4.87 20.41
CA GLY A 330 -13.41 -5.76 19.97
C GLY A 330 -13.68 -7.22 20.36
N LEU A 331 -12.60 -7.98 20.61
CA LEU A 331 -12.69 -9.40 20.97
C LEU A 331 -12.96 -9.56 22.47
N ASP A 332 -14.14 -9.13 22.92
CA ASP A 332 -14.60 -9.22 24.31
C ASP A 332 -15.02 -10.67 24.64
N MET A 333 -14.08 -11.45 25.16
CA MET A 333 -14.29 -12.87 25.48
C MET A 333 -15.29 -13.09 26.62
N GLU A 334 -15.37 -12.18 27.60
CA GLU A 334 -16.32 -12.30 28.70
C GLU A 334 -17.75 -12.13 28.18
N TYR A 335 -17.98 -11.12 27.35
CA TYR A 335 -19.25 -10.94 26.67
C TYR A 335 -19.59 -12.16 25.81
N ILE A 336 -18.70 -12.61 24.94
CA ILE A 336 -18.95 -13.74 24.03
C ILE A 336 -19.34 -15.00 24.79
N LEU A 337 -18.56 -15.38 25.81
CA LEU A 337 -18.77 -16.63 26.56
C LEU A 337 -19.98 -16.59 27.49
N SER A 338 -20.51 -15.40 27.81
CA SER A 338 -21.74 -15.25 28.60
C SER A 338 -23.03 -15.35 27.77
N GLN A 339 -22.95 -15.34 26.43
CA GLN A 339 -24.12 -15.35 25.56
C GLN A 339 -24.81 -16.73 25.52
N SER A 340 -26.07 -16.79 25.97
CA SER A 340 -26.82 -18.05 26.05
C SER A 340 -27.39 -18.55 24.72
N ASN A 341 -27.45 -17.72 23.68
CA ASN A 341 -27.99 -18.09 22.36
C ASN A 341 -26.95 -18.73 21.43
N LEU A 342 -25.66 -18.61 21.76
CA LEU A 342 -24.57 -19.14 20.96
C LEU A 342 -24.50 -20.66 21.14
N VAL A 343 -24.37 -21.37 20.03
CA VAL A 343 -24.26 -22.84 19.99
C VAL A 343 -23.05 -23.23 19.17
N ASN A 344 -22.43 -24.36 19.47
CA ASN A 344 -21.25 -24.82 18.71
C ASN A 344 -21.56 -24.91 17.21
N ALA A 345 -20.73 -24.25 16.40
CA ALA A 345 -20.85 -24.28 14.96
C ALA A 345 -20.47 -25.65 14.39
N THR A 346 -21.07 -26.01 13.26
CA THR A 346 -20.74 -27.25 12.56
C THR A 346 -19.72 -26.98 11.43
N PRO A 347 -18.53 -27.61 11.45
CA PRO A 347 -17.52 -27.43 10.41
C PRO A 347 -17.91 -28.09 9.08
N GLU A 348 -17.69 -27.41 7.95
CA GLU A 348 -18.00 -27.91 6.59
C GLU A 348 -16.99 -28.94 6.07
N ASN A 349 -15.74 -28.93 6.55
CA ASN A 349 -14.67 -29.86 6.15
C ASN A 349 -14.43 -29.91 4.62
N LYS A 350 -14.33 -28.75 3.95
CA LYS A 350 -14.06 -28.69 2.51
C LYS A 350 -12.64 -29.13 2.18
N THR A 351 -12.51 -29.86 1.08
CA THR A 351 -11.21 -30.18 0.47
C THR A 351 -11.03 -29.34 -0.78
N TYR A 352 -10.01 -28.48 -0.79
CA TYR A 352 -9.62 -27.73 -1.98
C TYR A 352 -8.58 -28.52 -2.77
N THR A 353 -8.73 -28.55 -4.10
CA THR A 353 -7.71 -29.13 -4.98
C THR A 353 -6.72 -28.03 -5.34
N LYS A 354 -5.47 -28.19 -4.91
CA LYS A 354 -4.38 -27.32 -5.36
C LYS A 354 -4.09 -27.56 -6.84
N GLY A 355 -4.07 -26.49 -7.61
CA GLY A 355 -3.73 -26.52 -9.03
C GLY A 355 -2.25 -26.88 -9.26
N ASN A 356 -1.93 -27.23 -10.50
CA ASN A 356 -0.59 -27.67 -10.91
C ASN A 356 -0.08 -26.93 -12.16
N LEU A 357 -0.66 -25.76 -12.48
CA LEU A 357 -0.22 -24.96 -13.62
C LEU A 357 1.23 -24.49 -13.43
N THR A 358 2.02 -24.57 -14.48
CA THR A 358 3.39 -24.05 -14.52
C THR A 358 3.40 -22.52 -14.66
N TYR A 359 4.57 -21.92 -14.41
CA TYR A 359 4.79 -20.49 -14.67
C TYR A 359 4.36 -20.08 -16.07
N ASP A 360 4.79 -20.82 -17.11
CA ASP A 360 4.50 -20.49 -18.50
C ASP A 360 3.01 -20.67 -18.85
N GLN A 361 2.32 -21.62 -18.20
CA GLN A 361 0.87 -21.78 -18.37
C GLN A 361 0.10 -20.61 -17.76
N LEU A 362 0.45 -20.18 -16.54
CA LEU A 362 -0.13 -18.99 -15.92
C LEU A 362 0.20 -17.72 -16.73
N LYS A 363 1.46 -17.54 -17.15
CA LYS A 363 1.86 -16.47 -18.05
C LYS A 363 1.05 -16.48 -19.36
N GLY A 364 0.77 -17.67 -19.89
CA GLY A 364 -0.06 -17.89 -21.08
C GLY A 364 -1.47 -17.31 -20.95
N ILE A 365 -2.10 -17.39 -19.76
CA ILE A 365 -3.40 -16.77 -19.48
C ILE A 365 -3.33 -15.26 -19.71
N GLY A 366 -2.26 -14.59 -19.25
CA GLY A 366 -2.06 -13.15 -19.46
C GLY A 366 -1.86 -12.77 -20.92
N ILE A 367 -1.13 -13.59 -21.67
CA ILE A 367 -0.93 -13.41 -23.12
C ILE A 367 -2.28 -13.53 -23.85
N GLU A 368 -3.06 -14.56 -23.54
CA GLU A 368 -4.36 -14.80 -24.16
C GLU A 368 -5.35 -13.68 -23.85
N ALA A 369 -5.46 -13.25 -22.59
CA ALA A 369 -6.30 -12.11 -22.19
C ALA A 369 -5.97 -10.85 -22.99
N ALA A 370 -4.68 -10.51 -23.10
CA ALA A 370 -4.23 -9.34 -23.84
C ALA A 370 -4.54 -9.46 -25.35
N ASN A 371 -4.37 -10.64 -25.94
CA ASN A 371 -4.68 -10.87 -27.35
C ASN A 371 -6.18 -10.78 -27.66
N ILE A 372 -7.03 -11.33 -26.80
CA ILE A 372 -8.50 -11.19 -26.91
C ILE A 372 -8.87 -9.70 -26.91
N ALA A 373 -8.36 -8.92 -25.95
CA ALA A 373 -8.67 -7.51 -25.86
C ALA A 373 -8.18 -6.71 -27.08
N LYS A 374 -6.96 -6.98 -27.56
CA LYS A 374 -6.41 -6.35 -28.78
C LYS A 374 -7.28 -6.64 -30.01
N GLU A 375 -7.74 -7.87 -30.17
CA GLU A 375 -8.56 -8.26 -31.31
C GLU A 375 -9.95 -7.60 -31.25
N LEU A 376 -10.58 -7.56 -30.08
CA LEU A 376 -11.86 -6.87 -29.89
C LEU A 376 -11.75 -5.37 -30.18
N LEU A 377 -10.76 -4.69 -29.62
CA LEU A 377 -10.52 -3.26 -29.87
C LEU A 377 -10.23 -2.99 -31.35
N LYS A 378 -9.44 -3.85 -32.01
CA LYS A 378 -9.16 -3.76 -33.44
C LYS A 378 -10.41 -3.87 -34.30
N GLN A 379 -11.37 -4.72 -33.94
CA GLN A 379 -12.66 -4.84 -34.64
C GLN A 379 -13.50 -3.56 -34.54
N ALA A 380 -13.30 -2.75 -33.50
CA ALA A 380 -13.89 -1.42 -33.39
C ALA A 380 -13.04 -0.29 -34.01
N GLY A 381 -12.00 -0.64 -34.78
CA GLY A 381 -11.12 0.32 -35.43
C GLY A 381 -10.07 0.94 -34.51
N ILE A 382 -9.89 0.39 -33.30
CA ILE A 382 -8.95 0.88 -32.29
C ILE A 382 -7.69 0.01 -32.31
N GLN A 383 -6.55 0.59 -32.68
CA GLN A 383 -5.27 -0.12 -32.69
C GLN A 383 -4.54 0.07 -31.35
N VAL A 384 -4.30 -1.02 -30.63
CA VAL A 384 -3.53 -1.01 -29.38
C VAL A 384 -2.05 -1.24 -29.67
N GLU A 385 -1.24 -0.24 -29.37
CA GLU A 385 0.22 -0.31 -29.45
C GLU A 385 0.83 -0.81 -28.14
N LYS A 386 1.95 -1.54 -28.25
CA LYS A 386 2.76 -1.92 -27.09
C LYS A 386 3.40 -0.67 -26.49
N ASP A 387 3.55 -0.65 -25.17
CA ASP A 387 4.10 0.46 -24.38
C ASP A 387 3.23 1.74 -24.41
N SER A 388 1.95 1.64 -24.79
CA SER A 388 1.02 2.77 -24.74
C SER A 388 0.74 3.21 -23.30
N LEU A 389 1.00 4.49 -22.99
CA LEU A 389 0.63 5.11 -21.72
C LEU A 389 -0.86 5.41 -21.61
N GLU A 390 -1.59 5.32 -22.72
CA GLU A 390 -3.04 5.53 -22.77
C GLU A 390 -3.81 4.22 -22.55
N LEU A 391 -3.10 3.09 -22.39
CA LEU A 391 -3.67 1.80 -22.09
C LEU A 391 -3.50 1.45 -20.61
N LEU A 392 -4.61 1.17 -19.95
CA LEU A 392 -4.68 0.66 -18.58
C LEU A 392 -5.19 -0.78 -18.59
N VAL A 393 -4.58 -1.62 -17.78
CA VAL A 393 -5.05 -2.97 -17.47
C VAL A 393 -5.35 -3.05 -15.97
N LEU A 394 -6.59 -3.31 -15.60
CA LEU A 394 -6.98 -3.65 -14.23
C LEU A 394 -7.19 -5.16 -14.11
N THR A 395 -6.80 -5.76 -12.99
CA THR A 395 -6.95 -7.21 -12.80
C THR A 395 -6.94 -7.60 -11.33
N SER A 396 -7.59 -8.70 -10.96
CA SER A 396 -7.40 -9.37 -9.67
C SER A 396 -6.19 -10.31 -9.61
N ALA A 397 -5.51 -10.55 -10.74
CA ALA A 397 -4.31 -11.39 -10.78
C ALA A 397 -3.24 -10.87 -9.81
N GLY A 398 -2.55 -11.79 -9.13
CA GLY A 398 -1.60 -11.53 -8.06
C GLY A 398 -2.24 -11.40 -6.67
N TYR A 399 -3.57 -11.29 -6.59
CA TYR A 399 -4.35 -11.42 -5.35
C TYR A 399 -5.23 -12.66 -5.39
N ALA A 400 -6.12 -12.76 -6.38
CA ALA A 400 -6.98 -13.92 -6.58
C ALA A 400 -6.14 -15.16 -6.94
N ARG A 401 -6.31 -16.25 -6.19
CA ARG A 401 -5.70 -17.54 -6.48
C ARG A 401 -6.55 -18.34 -7.44
N LEU A 402 -5.88 -19.06 -8.33
CA LEU A 402 -6.53 -20.02 -9.23
C LEU A 402 -6.29 -21.42 -8.71
N ASN A 403 -7.32 -22.06 -8.14
CA ASN A 403 -7.18 -23.36 -7.48
C ASN A 403 -6.02 -23.38 -6.46
N ASP A 404 -5.97 -22.38 -5.57
CA ASP A 404 -4.89 -22.22 -4.59
C ASP A 404 -3.48 -22.01 -5.18
N GLN A 405 -3.37 -21.60 -6.44
CA GLN A 405 -2.11 -21.15 -7.04
C GLN A 405 -2.06 -19.63 -7.16
N ASP A 406 -0.92 -19.04 -6.80
CA ASP A 406 -0.59 -17.64 -7.09
C ASP A 406 -0.72 -17.36 -8.59
N THR A 407 -1.29 -16.20 -8.91
CA THR A 407 -1.56 -15.77 -10.29
C THR A 407 -0.66 -14.63 -10.75
N SER A 408 0.38 -14.28 -9.98
CA SER A 408 1.36 -13.25 -10.36
C SER A 408 2.01 -13.47 -11.75
N PRO A 409 2.33 -14.70 -12.20
CA PRO A 409 2.93 -14.91 -13.53
C PRO A 409 2.11 -14.35 -14.71
N ILE A 410 0.81 -14.17 -14.53
CA ILE A 410 -0.09 -13.56 -15.52
C ILE A 410 0.37 -12.15 -15.90
N TRP A 411 0.93 -11.39 -14.95
CA TRP A 411 1.40 -10.02 -15.20
C TRP A 411 2.51 -9.97 -16.26
N ASP A 412 3.40 -10.97 -16.29
CA ASP A 412 4.46 -11.05 -17.29
C ASP A 412 3.92 -11.37 -18.68
N GLY A 413 2.80 -12.10 -18.77
CA GLY A 413 2.11 -12.36 -20.03
C GLY A 413 1.46 -11.10 -20.61
N ILE A 414 0.82 -10.31 -19.73
CA ILE A 414 0.27 -9.00 -20.10
C ILE A 414 1.39 -8.04 -20.55
N TYR A 415 2.49 -7.98 -19.79
CA TYR A 415 3.66 -7.18 -20.13
C TYR A 415 4.28 -7.57 -21.48
N GLU A 416 4.36 -8.86 -21.79
CA GLU A 416 4.90 -9.33 -23.07
C GLU A 416 4.14 -8.73 -24.27
N MET A 417 2.81 -8.72 -24.17
CA MET A 417 1.92 -8.28 -25.26
C MET A 417 1.71 -6.77 -25.33
N LEU A 418 1.72 -6.09 -24.18
CA LEU A 418 1.28 -4.69 -24.05
C LEU A 418 2.35 -3.75 -23.48
N GLY A 419 3.42 -4.29 -22.88
CA GLY A 419 4.39 -3.47 -22.14
C GLY A 419 3.83 -2.88 -20.84
N SER A 420 2.61 -3.26 -20.46
CA SER A 420 1.93 -2.76 -19.27
C SER A 420 2.53 -3.34 -18.00
N ARG A 421 2.78 -2.49 -16.99
CA ARG A 421 3.29 -2.88 -15.67
C ARG A 421 2.96 -1.83 -14.61
N LEU A 422 3.11 -2.21 -13.34
CA LEU A 422 2.81 -1.38 -12.18
C LEU A 422 3.60 -0.05 -12.17
N SER A 423 4.91 -0.12 -12.40
CA SER A 423 5.81 1.06 -12.41
C SER A 423 5.43 2.11 -13.47
N ARG A 424 4.73 1.70 -14.54
CA ARG A 424 4.25 2.59 -15.61
C ARG A 424 2.84 3.11 -15.36
N LYS A 425 2.20 2.65 -14.28
CA LYS A 425 0.79 2.89 -13.97
C LYS A 425 -0.17 2.36 -15.06
N THR A 426 0.21 1.32 -15.80
CA THR A 426 -0.56 0.78 -16.95
C THR A 426 -1.01 -0.68 -16.77
N LEU A 427 -0.51 -1.39 -15.76
CA LEU A 427 -1.09 -2.64 -15.25
C LEU A 427 -1.21 -2.49 -13.74
N LEU A 428 -2.44 -2.40 -13.24
CA LEU A 428 -2.73 -2.12 -11.85
C LEU A 428 -3.54 -3.29 -11.25
N PRO A 429 -2.92 -4.10 -10.38
CA PRO A 429 -3.60 -5.12 -9.62
C PRO A 429 -4.57 -4.48 -8.62
N VAL A 430 -5.82 -4.90 -8.62
CA VAL A 430 -6.85 -4.41 -7.69
C VAL A 430 -6.98 -5.42 -6.56
N HIS A 431 -6.87 -4.94 -5.32
CA HIS A 431 -6.90 -5.76 -4.13
C HIS A 431 -8.23 -6.51 -3.99
N SER A 432 -8.13 -7.81 -3.70
CA SER A 432 -9.26 -8.73 -3.56
C SER A 432 -8.86 -9.92 -2.70
N ALA A 433 -9.82 -10.61 -2.08
CA ALA A 433 -9.55 -11.80 -1.31
C ALA A 433 -8.95 -12.93 -2.17
N LEU A 434 -8.18 -13.85 -1.56
CA LEU A 434 -7.55 -14.98 -2.26
C LEU A 434 -8.54 -15.84 -3.06
N TRP A 435 -9.78 -15.99 -2.59
CA TRP A 435 -10.81 -16.81 -3.24
C TRP A 435 -11.66 -16.02 -4.25
N SER A 436 -11.32 -14.76 -4.52
CA SER A 436 -12.03 -13.93 -5.49
C SER A 436 -11.88 -14.46 -6.92
N GLN A 437 -12.80 -14.06 -7.79
CA GLN A 437 -12.73 -14.42 -9.20
C GLN A 437 -11.52 -13.77 -9.91
N LEU A 438 -10.87 -14.51 -10.80
CA LEU A 438 -9.85 -13.99 -11.71
C LEU A 438 -10.49 -13.21 -12.88
N TRP A 439 -10.12 -11.95 -13.06
CA TRP A 439 -10.69 -11.08 -14.09
C TRP A 439 -9.68 -10.05 -14.63
N PHE A 440 -10.00 -9.48 -15.79
CA PHE A 440 -9.18 -8.48 -16.48
C PHE A 440 -10.05 -7.41 -17.12
N THR A 441 -9.66 -6.14 -17.02
CA THR A 441 -10.25 -5.05 -17.81
C THR A 441 -9.15 -4.31 -18.56
N PHE A 442 -9.28 -4.25 -19.88
CA PHE A 442 -8.38 -3.49 -20.74
C PHE A 442 -9.09 -2.20 -21.12
N ILE A 443 -8.50 -1.07 -20.77
CA ILE A 443 -9.10 0.26 -20.89
C ILE A 443 -8.17 1.14 -21.71
N LEU A 444 -8.68 1.63 -22.85
CA LEU A 444 -7.98 2.64 -23.63
C LEU A 444 -8.61 4.01 -23.36
N LYS A 445 -7.78 4.95 -22.91
CA LYS A 445 -8.14 6.37 -22.85
C LYS A 445 -7.96 6.96 -24.24
N ASP A 446 -9.03 6.92 -25.02
CA ASP A 446 -9.05 7.45 -26.37
C ASP A 446 -10.38 8.17 -26.62
N GLY A 447 -10.32 9.28 -27.35
CA GLY A 447 -11.49 10.08 -27.69
C GLY A 447 -11.82 11.22 -26.72
N SER A 448 -12.54 12.19 -27.26
CA SER A 448 -13.14 13.30 -26.52
C SER A 448 -14.65 13.18 -26.64
N TYR A 449 -15.38 13.59 -25.59
CA TYR A 449 -16.82 13.68 -25.67
C TYR A 449 -17.25 14.69 -26.75
N ALA A 450 -18.34 14.38 -27.44
CA ALA A 450 -18.92 15.30 -28.42
C ALA A 450 -19.32 16.62 -27.73
N THR A 451 -19.26 17.75 -28.45
CA THR A 451 -19.54 19.08 -27.91
C THR A 451 -20.94 19.22 -27.31
N ASN A 452 -21.90 18.41 -27.76
CA ASN A 452 -23.26 18.34 -27.21
C ASN A 452 -23.38 17.52 -25.90
N ILE A 453 -22.31 16.89 -25.44
CA ILE A 453 -22.19 16.21 -24.15
C ILE A 453 -21.49 17.10 -23.12
N ILE A 454 -20.55 17.95 -23.57
CA ILE A 454 -19.86 18.91 -22.71
C ILE A 454 -20.87 19.84 -22.01
N GLY A 455 -20.67 20.07 -20.72
CA GLY A 455 -21.55 20.84 -19.84
C GLY A 455 -22.75 20.07 -19.28
N LYS A 456 -23.05 18.85 -19.78
CA LYS A 456 -24.12 18.01 -19.21
C LYS A 456 -23.69 17.35 -17.90
N PRO A 457 -24.64 17.02 -17.01
CA PRO A 457 -24.37 16.21 -15.84
C PRO A 457 -23.86 14.82 -16.22
N GLY A 458 -22.72 14.44 -15.66
CA GLY A 458 -22.11 13.12 -15.75
C GLY A 458 -21.49 12.72 -14.41
N GLY A 459 -20.58 11.75 -14.47
CA GLY A 459 -19.84 11.26 -13.32
C GLY A 459 -19.80 9.74 -13.24
N PHE A 460 -19.22 9.27 -12.14
CA PHE A 460 -18.95 7.85 -11.89
C PHE A 460 -18.90 7.59 -10.38
N GLY A 461 -19.27 6.39 -9.96
CA GLY A 461 -19.35 6.04 -8.55
C GLY A 461 -20.18 7.04 -7.75
N LYS A 462 -19.58 7.63 -6.71
CA LYS A 462 -20.20 8.67 -5.87
C LYS A 462 -19.85 10.11 -6.30
N PHE A 463 -19.15 10.29 -7.42
CA PHE A 463 -18.82 11.60 -7.96
C PHE A 463 -19.82 11.99 -9.05
N SER A 464 -20.41 13.18 -8.94
CA SER A 464 -21.33 13.75 -9.92
C SER A 464 -20.92 15.17 -10.22
N PHE A 465 -20.77 15.50 -11.51
CA PHE A 465 -20.23 16.77 -11.98
C PHE A 465 -20.63 17.03 -13.43
N ASN A 466 -20.36 18.23 -13.95
CA ASN A 466 -20.57 18.54 -15.36
C ASN A 466 -19.37 18.07 -16.19
N ILE A 467 -19.64 17.38 -17.29
CA ILE A 467 -18.60 16.87 -18.18
C ILE A 467 -17.88 18.05 -18.85
N THR A 468 -16.55 17.99 -18.90
CA THR A 468 -15.67 19.01 -19.48
C THR A 468 -14.84 18.42 -20.62
N GLU A 469 -14.14 19.28 -21.37
CA GLU A 469 -13.22 18.83 -22.44
C GLU A 469 -12.03 18.02 -21.90
N GLU A 470 -11.79 18.12 -20.60
CA GLU A 470 -10.71 17.43 -19.90
C GLU A 470 -11.09 15.98 -19.56
N ASP A 471 -12.39 15.67 -19.53
CA ASP A 471 -12.91 14.32 -19.37
C ASP A 471 -12.79 13.55 -20.70
N LYS A 472 -12.32 12.30 -20.61
CA LYS A 472 -12.05 11.44 -21.77
C LYS A 472 -13.00 10.26 -21.81
N ILE A 473 -13.23 9.76 -23.02
CA ILE A 473 -13.88 8.47 -23.24
C ILE A 473 -12.88 7.39 -22.81
N LEU A 474 -13.38 6.36 -22.13
CA LEU A 474 -12.57 5.23 -21.66
C LEU A 474 -13.14 3.95 -22.25
N TYR A 475 -12.58 3.48 -23.36
CA TYR A 475 -13.02 2.25 -24.03
C TYR A 475 -12.54 1.02 -23.27
N ALA A 476 -13.46 0.27 -22.67
CA ALA A 476 -13.18 -0.87 -21.82
C ALA A 476 -13.65 -2.20 -22.44
N VAL A 477 -12.80 -3.22 -22.33
CA VAL A 477 -13.10 -4.64 -22.57
C VAL A 477 -12.95 -5.39 -21.25
N GLN A 478 -14.01 -6.07 -20.81
CA GLN A 478 -14.02 -6.84 -19.57
C GLN A 478 -14.02 -8.35 -19.84
N LEU A 479 -13.04 -9.05 -19.25
CA LEU A 479 -12.87 -10.49 -19.33
C LEU A 479 -12.93 -11.11 -17.93
N ILE A 480 -13.55 -12.28 -17.84
CA ILE A 480 -13.55 -13.13 -16.64
C ILE A 480 -12.91 -14.46 -17.03
N TYR A 481 -12.01 -14.99 -16.19
CA TYR A 481 -11.40 -16.29 -16.41
C TYR A 481 -12.06 -17.34 -15.53
N ASP A 482 -12.61 -18.38 -16.17
CA ASP A 482 -13.16 -19.57 -15.53
C ASP A 482 -12.23 -20.76 -15.86
N PRO A 483 -11.71 -21.49 -14.86
CA PRO A 483 -10.76 -22.58 -15.11
C PRO A 483 -11.33 -23.74 -15.94
N ILE A 484 -12.66 -23.86 -16.04
CA ILE A 484 -13.35 -24.91 -16.81
C ILE A 484 -13.75 -24.39 -18.19
N ARG A 485 -14.24 -23.15 -18.28
CA ARG A 485 -14.81 -22.57 -19.51
C ARG A 485 -13.83 -21.70 -20.30
N GLY A 486 -12.69 -21.34 -19.73
CA GLY A 486 -11.76 -20.36 -20.30
C GLY A 486 -12.26 -18.92 -20.15
N PHE A 487 -11.89 -18.06 -21.09
CA PHE A 487 -12.28 -16.64 -21.06
C PHE A 487 -13.75 -16.41 -21.41
N ILE A 488 -14.44 -15.72 -20.50
CA ILE A 488 -15.79 -15.21 -20.70
C ILE A 488 -15.68 -13.71 -20.97
N ILE A 489 -16.07 -13.29 -22.17
CA ILE A 489 -16.11 -11.89 -22.57
C ILE A 489 -17.44 -11.30 -22.07
N SER A 490 -17.37 -10.24 -21.26
CA SER A 490 -18.58 -9.52 -20.84
C SER A 490 -19.14 -8.73 -22.02
N ASN A 491 -20.34 -9.07 -22.46
CA ASN A 491 -20.97 -8.51 -23.65
C ASN A 491 -22.50 -8.38 -23.47
N ASP A 492 -23.12 -7.46 -24.20
CA ASP A 492 -24.56 -7.36 -24.35
C ASP A 492 -24.95 -7.12 -25.82
N THR A 493 -26.19 -6.71 -26.09
CA THR A 493 -26.68 -6.42 -27.46
C THR A 493 -25.93 -5.30 -28.20
N LYS A 494 -25.11 -4.51 -27.51
CA LYS A 494 -24.35 -3.38 -28.05
C LYS A 494 -22.90 -3.72 -28.38
N GLY A 495 -22.43 -4.92 -28.03
CA GLY A 495 -21.07 -5.35 -28.29
C GLY A 495 -20.13 -5.24 -27.09
N PRO A 496 -18.93 -5.80 -27.19
CA PRO A 496 -18.07 -6.10 -26.04
C PRO A 496 -17.21 -4.91 -25.58
N ILE A 497 -17.45 -3.71 -26.10
CA ILE A 497 -16.67 -2.50 -25.84
C ILE A 497 -17.58 -1.43 -25.25
N TYR A 498 -17.14 -0.86 -24.15
CA TYR A 498 -17.92 0.02 -23.30
C TYR A 498 -17.18 1.34 -23.08
N ASP A 499 -17.87 2.48 -23.15
CA ASP A 499 -17.34 3.71 -22.57
C ASP A 499 -17.63 3.70 -21.07
N ILE A 500 -16.59 3.71 -20.24
CA ILE A 500 -16.70 3.80 -18.78
C ILE A 500 -16.24 5.17 -18.23
N GLY A 501 -16.02 6.15 -19.10
CA GLY A 501 -15.63 7.51 -18.73
C GLY A 501 -16.78 8.31 -18.13
N ALA A 502 -16.53 9.55 -17.71
CA ALA A 502 -17.49 10.40 -17.00
C ALA A 502 -18.82 10.67 -17.74
N GLY A 503 -18.86 10.52 -19.07
CA GLY A 503 -20.04 10.70 -19.92
C GLY A 503 -20.67 9.40 -20.43
N TRP A 504 -20.35 8.25 -19.82
CA TRP A 504 -20.82 6.92 -20.24
C TRP A 504 -22.34 6.84 -20.46
N ASN A 505 -23.12 7.60 -19.69
CA ASN A 505 -24.58 7.64 -19.76
C ASN A 505 -25.12 8.22 -21.09
N TYR A 506 -24.31 8.99 -21.83
CA TYR A 506 -24.68 9.57 -23.13
C TYR A 506 -24.12 8.79 -24.33
N THR A 507 -23.10 7.96 -24.12
CA THR A 507 -22.40 7.21 -25.17
C THR A 507 -22.85 5.75 -25.21
N ASN A 508 -22.95 5.10 -24.04
CA ASN A 508 -23.38 3.71 -23.93
C ASN A 508 -24.14 3.47 -22.59
N PRO A 509 -25.45 3.73 -22.53
CA PRO A 509 -26.21 3.61 -21.28
C PRO A 509 -26.31 2.16 -20.75
N THR A 510 -26.01 1.15 -21.57
CA THR A 510 -26.07 -0.26 -21.14
C THR A 510 -24.86 -0.69 -20.30
N VAL A 511 -23.82 0.13 -20.22
CA VAL A 511 -22.65 0.01 -19.32
C VAL A 511 -23.09 -0.26 -17.89
N SER A 512 -24.14 0.41 -17.43
CA SER A 512 -24.68 0.23 -16.07
C SER A 512 -25.14 -1.19 -15.76
N ARG A 513 -25.47 -2.00 -16.77
CA ARG A 513 -25.81 -3.43 -16.59
C ARG A 513 -24.57 -4.30 -16.49
N VAL A 514 -23.56 -4.02 -17.31
CA VAL A 514 -22.35 -4.84 -17.43
C VAL A 514 -21.37 -4.53 -16.31
N PHE A 515 -21.18 -3.25 -15.99
CA PHE A 515 -20.28 -2.78 -14.94
C PHE A 515 -20.97 -2.51 -13.60
N LYS A 516 -22.24 -2.91 -13.43
CA LYS A 516 -23.00 -2.73 -12.17
C LYS A 516 -22.22 -3.23 -10.96
N ASN A 517 -21.60 -4.40 -11.09
CA ASN A 517 -20.85 -5.09 -10.05
C ASN A 517 -19.35 -4.76 -10.10
N TRP A 518 -18.95 -3.80 -10.94
CA TRP A 518 -17.56 -3.48 -11.27
C TRP A 518 -17.26 -1.99 -11.04
N ASN A 519 -17.91 -1.39 -10.03
CA ASN A 519 -17.74 0.02 -9.71
C ASN A 519 -16.27 0.39 -9.38
N GLY A 520 -15.50 -0.55 -8.80
CA GLY A 520 -14.06 -0.39 -8.59
C GLY A 520 -13.30 -0.10 -9.88
N ILE A 521 -13.57 -0.86 -10.94
CA ILE A 521 -12.95 -0.65 -12.27
C ILE A 521 -13.28 0.74 -12.81
N VAL A 522 -14.55 1.13 -12.80
CA VAL A 522 -15.00 2.42 -13.35
C VAL A 522 -14.34 3.57 -12.58
N THR A 523 -14.36 3.53 -11.26
CA THR A 523 -13.84 4.62 -10.42
C THR A 523 -12.32 4.73 -10.48
N ILE A 524 -11.58 3.61 -10.49
CA ILE A 524 -10.12 3.60 -10.62
C ILE A 524 -9.69 4.06 -12.01
N ALA A 525 -10.35 3.60 -13.07
CA ALA A 525 -9.98 4.00 -14.44
C ALA A 525 -10.15 5.51 -14.66
N ASN A 526 -11.24 6.10 -14.16
CA ASN A 526 -11.44 7.54 -14.24
C ASN A 526 -10.44 8.31 -13.36
N ALA A 527 -10.16 7.86 -12.14
CA ALA A 527 -9.13 8.48 -11.31
C ALA A 527 -7.75 8.44 -11.99
N TRP A 528 -7.36 7.27 -12.51
CA TRP A 528 -6.13 7.09 -13.29
C TRP A 528 -6.04 8.06 -14.47
N SER A 529 -7.16 8.34 -15.15
CA SER A 529 -7.20 9.29 -16.26
C SER A 529 -6.83 10.73 -15.87
N TYR A 530 -6.98 11.08 -14.58
CA TYR A 530 -6.57 12.36 -14.00
C TYR A 530 -5.15 12.35 -13.39
N ASP A 531 -4.43 11.22 -13.51
CA ASP A 531 -3.02 11.04 -13.16
C ASP A 531 -2.67 11.36 -11.69
N PRO A 532 -3.28 10.71 -10.68
CA PRO A 532 -2.92 10.92 -9.28
C PRO A 532 -1.44 10.57 -9.00
N PRO A 533 -0.85 11.10 -7.91
CA PRO A 533 0.43 10.61 -7.38
C PRO A 533 0.42 9.08 -7.20
N PHE A 534 1.59 8.44 -7.36
CA PHE A 534 1.67 6.97 -7.38
C PHE A 534 1.22 6.32 -6.08
N ASP A 535 1.62 6.87 -4.95
CA ASP A 535 1.19 6.44 -3.62
C ASP A 535 -0.33 6.55 -3.42
N MET A 536 -0.97 7.64 -3.88
CA MET A 536 -2.43 7.72 -3.86
C MET A 536 -3.09 6.72 -4.82
N LEU A 537 -2.47 6.44 -5.97
CA LEU A 537 -2.94 5.39 -6.86
C LEU A 537 -2.88 4.02 -6.17
N MET A 538 -1.79 3.72 -5.43
CA MET A 538 -1.68 2.50 -4.63
C MET A 538 -2.76 2.40 -3.55
N VAL A 539 -3.10 3.53 -2.91
CA VAL A 539 -4.24 3.61 -1.97
C VAL A 539 -5.56 3.23 -2.65
N TYR A 540 -5.83 3.77 -3.84
CA TYR A 540 -7.05 3.43 -4.59
C TYR A 540 -7.11 1.94 -4.98
N LEU A 541 -5.97 1.33 -5.33
CA LEU A 541 -5.90 -0.09 -5.66
C LEU A 541 -6.13 -0.98 -4.45
N PHE A 542 -5.54 -0.63 -3.31
CA PHE A 542 -5.71 -1.33 -2.05
C PHE A 542 -7.15 -1.21 -1.50
N HIS A 543 -7.72 -0.01 -1.58
CA HIS A 543 -9.12 0.23 -1.23
C HIS A 543 -10.11 -0.36 -2.25
N ASN A 544 -9.64 -0.84 -3.40
CA ASN A 544 -10.39 -1.46 -4.50
C ASN A 544 -11.39 -0.57 -5.27
N HIS A 545 -11.53 0.70 -4.90
CA HIS A 545 -12.34 1.69 -5.63
C HIS A 545 -11.97 3.12 -5.22
N VAL A 546 -12.45 4.10 -5.99
CA VAL A 546 -12.29 5.53 -5.66
C VAL A 546 -13.61 6.12 -5.19
N CYS A 547 -13.59 6.75 -4.02
CA CYS A 547 -14.74 7.42 -3.44
C CYS A 547 -14.35 8.69 -2.67
N PRO A 548 -15.32 9.58 -2.37
CA PRO A 548 -15.07 10.74 -1.51
C PRO A 548 -14.58 10.38 -0.11
N GLY A 549 -14.77 9.14 0.35
CA GLY A 549 -14.34 8.68 1.67
C GLY A 549 -12.86 8.28 1.74
N VAL A 550 -12.27 7.72 0.68
CA VAL A 550 -10.83 7.38 0.69
C VAL A 550 -9.96 8.60 0.38
N SER A 551 -10.50 9.56 -0.38
CA SER A 551 -9.78 10.75 -0.87
C SER A 551 -9.14 11.63 0.24
N PRO A 552 -9.74 11.80 1.43
CA PRO A 552 -9.15 12.57 2.53
C PRO A 552 -7.85 11.99 3.10
N SER A 553 -7.61 10.69 2.95
CA SER A 553 -6.46 10.00 3.57
C SER A 553 -5.12 10.67 3.25
N TYR A 554 -4.92 11.10 2.00
CA TYR A 554 -3.72 11.81 1.56
C TYR A 554 -3.54 13.14 2.27
N LEU A 555 -4.62 13.94 2.37
CA LEU A 555 -4.57 15.25 3.02
C LEU A 555 -4.31 15.14 4.53
N ILE A 556 -4.87 14.11 5.16
CA ILE A 556 -4.65 13.82 6.58
C ILE A 556 -3.20 13.36 6.79
N ALA A 557 -2.69 12.45 5.94
CA ALA A 557 -1.31 11.99 6.02
C ALA A 557 -0.32 13.14 5.80
N ASP A 558 -0.57 14.00 4.80
CA ASP A 558 0.22 15.19 4.52
C ASP A 558 0.30 16.11 5.73
N TYR A 559 -0.85 16.45 6.30
CA TYR A 559 -0.92 17.27 7.50
C TYR A 559 -0.11 16.65 8.67
N ILE A 560 -0.22 15.33 8.87
CA ILE A 560 0.56 14.62 9.91
C ILE A 560 2.06 14.76 9.65
N TYR A 561 2.51 14.51 8.43
CA TYR A 561 3.92 14.63 8.08
C TYR A 561 4.48 16.05 8.22
N GLU A 562 3.68 17.06 7.88
CA GLU A 562 4.09 18.47 7.94
C GLU A 562 4.12 19.00 9.38
N ASN A 563 3.15 18.62 10.21
CA ASN A 563 2.95 19.20 11.54
C ASN A 563 3.50 18.32 12.67
N TYR A 564 3.61 17.02 12.43
CA TYR A 564 3.98 16.01 13.43
C TYR A 564 5.02 15.00 12.91
N PRO A 565 6.11 15.43 12.25
CA PRO A 565 7.12 14.50 11.74
C PRO A 565 7.75 13.68 12.86
N ARG A 566 7.85 12.36 12.67
CA ARG A 566 8.57 11.46 13.58
C ARG A 566 10.09 11.54 13.40
N GLY A 567 10.83 11.47 14.49
CA GLY A 567 12.29 11.29 14.51
C GLY A 567 12.75 9.84 14.31
N GLU A 568 14.06 9.63 14.32
CA GLU A 568 14.71 8.32 14.04
C GLU A 568 14.30 7.21 15.02
N ASN A 569 13.99 7.55 16.27
CA ASN A 569 13.59 6.59 17.32
C ASN A 569 12.09 6.64 17.61
N GLU A 570 11.32 7.31 16.76
CA GLU A 570 9.89 7.48 16.92
C GLU A 570 9.13 6.72 15.84
N LYS A 571 8.01 6.14 16.23
CA LYS A 571 7.03 5.55 15.31
C LYS A 571 5.69 6.24 15.45
N TYR A 572 4.89 6.18 14.39
CA TYR A 572 3.48 6.52 14.49
C TYR A 572 2.70 5.31 14.99
N ILE A 573 1.75 5.58 15.87
CA ILE A 573 0.63 4.70 16.17
C ILE A 573 -0.64 5.50 15.85
N TYR A 574 -1.59 4.91 15.16
CA TYR A 574 -2.85 5.56 14.79
C TYR A 574 -4.04 4.78 15.36
N VAL A 575 -4.87 5.45 16.17
CA VAL A 575 -6.09 4.87 16.71
C VAL A 575 -7.28 5.51 15.99
N THR A 576 -7.93 4.74 15.13
CA THR A 576 -9.13 5.17 14.41
C THR A 576 -10.32 5.25 15.35
N THR A 577 -10.95 6.43 15.33
CA THR A 577 -12.17 6.69 16.10
C THR A 577 -13.38 6.64 15.17
N THR A 578 -13.34 7.30 14.02
CA THR A 578 -14.35 7.17 12.97
C THR A 578 -13.80 6.30 11.84
N ASP A 579 -14.35 5.09 11.70
CA ASP A 579 -13.91 4.11 10.69
C ASP A 579 -14.64 4.29 9.36
N TYR A 580 -13.89 4.60 8.31
CA TYR A 580 -14.34 4.53 6.93
C TYR A 580 -13.17 4.45 5.96
N CYS A 581 -13.50 4.54 4.67
CA CYS A 581 -12.59 4.42 3.53
C CYS A 581 -11.23 5.15 3.65
N LYS A 582 -11.08 6.22 4.46
CA LYS A 582 -9.79 6.90 4.67
C LYS A 582 -8.75 5.98 5.30
N ASP A 583 -9.17 5.02 6.13
CA ASP A 583 -8.28 4.26 6.98
C ASP A 583 -7.38 3.34 6.15
N ASP A 584 -7.89 2.80 5.04
CA ASP A 584 -7.07 2.08 4.05
C ASP A 584 -5.93 2.92 3.49
N GLY A 585 -6.18 4.22 3.27
CA GLY A 585 -5.15 5.14 2.84
C GLY A 585 -4.17 5.48 3.96
N LEU A 586 -4.63 5.66 5.20
CA LEU A 586 -3.77 5.95 6.34
C LEU A 586 -2.85 4.77 6.68
N LEU A 587 -3.34 3.53 6.57
CA LEU A 587 -2.53 2.31 6.70
C LEU A 587 -1.31 2.39 5.79
N LEU A 588 -1.54 2.60 4.49
CA LEU A 588 -0.47 2.64 3.50
C LEU A 588 0.43 3.87 3.64
N LEU A 589 -0.18 5.06 3.68
CA LEU A 589 0.56 6.30 3.64
C LEU A 589 1.40 6.49 4.89
N LEU A 590 0.84 6.30 6.09
CA LEU A 590 1.56 6.47 7.37
C LEU A 590 2.43 5.27 7.74
N GLY A 591 2.33 4.16 7.02
CA GLY A 591 3.07 2.93 7.34
C GLY A 591 2.64 2.32 8.67
N VAL A 592 1.36 2.44 9.04
CA VAL A 592 0.80 1.89 10.28
C VAL A 592 -0.09 0.69 9.98
N SER A 593 -0.05 -0.37 10.79
CA SER A 593 -0.96 -1.50 10.61
C SER A 593 -1.24 -2.26 11.90
N PRO A 594 -2.35 -3.02 11.93
CA PRO A 594 -2.69 -3.74 13.13
C PRO A 594 -1.64 -4.83 13.45
N GLY A 595 -1.09 -5.50 12.43
CA GLY A 595 -0.09 -6.54 12.66
C GLY A 595 1.23 -6.04 13.24
N GLN A 596 1.56 -4.75 13.03
CA GLN A 596 2.72 -4.11 13.66
C GLN A 596 2.41 -3.51 15.05
N GLY A 597 1.16 -3.61 15.53
CA GLY A 597 0.72 -2.90 16.73
C GLY A 597 0.83 -1.38 16.60
N THR A 598 0.63 -0.85 15.39
CA THR A 598 0.71 0.59 15.11
C THR A 598 -0.60 1.15 14.56
N TYR A 599 -1.61 0.32 14.32
CA TYR A 599 -2.97 0.75 13.99
C TYR A 599 -4.00 0.03 14.84
N TYR A 600 -4.99 0.79 15.33
CA TYR A 600 -6.05 0.30 16.19
C TYR A 600 -7.39 0.85 15.70
N ASN A 601 -8.42 0.03 15.60
CA ASN A 601 -9.76 0.45 15.17
C ASN A 601 -10.75 0.30 16.33
N GLN A 602 -11.03 1.41 17.02
CA GLN A 602 -11.96 1.45 18.16
C GLN A 602 -13.39 1.79 17.75
N ARG A 603 -13.58 2.34 16.54
CA ARG A 603 -14.88 2.70 15.97
C ARG A 603 -15.87 3.27 17.00
N LEU A 604 -15.61 4.48 17.44
CA LEU A 604 -16.35 5.20 18.47
C LEU A 604 -17.58 5.92 17.90
N LEU A 605 -18.62 6.06 18.72
CA LEU A 605 -19.73 6.99 18.53
C LEU A 605 -19.35 8.41 18.98
N ASN A 606 -20.21 9.37 18.63
CA ASN A 606 -20.18 10.74 19.12
C ASN A 606 -18.85 11.45 18.83
N THR A 607 -18.26 11.19 17.68
CA THR A 607 -16.99 11.75 17.22
C THR A 607 -17.13 13.15 16.62
N ILE A 608 -18.23 13.87 16.85
CA ILE A 608 -18.42 15.23 16.33
C ILE A 608 -17.36 16.17 16.94
N SER A 609 -16.71 16.97 16.10
CA SER A 609 -15.74 17.96 16.56
C SER A 609 -16.43 19.06 17.37
N SER A 610 -15.80 19.40 18.51
CA SER A 610 -16.16 20.54 19.34
C SER A 610 -15.46 21.83 18.94
N SER A 611 -14.34 21.72 18.22
CA SER A 611 -13.49 22.85 17.82
C SER A 611 -13.74 23.34 16.40
N ILE A 612 -14.21 22.47 15.49
CA ILE A 612 -14.46 22.76 14.09
C ILE A 612 -15.92 22.45 13.75
N GLU A 613 -16.70 23.49 13.46
CA GLU A 613 -18.11 23.34 13.07
C GLU A 613 -18.25 22.45 11.82
N GLY A 614 -18.98 21.34 11.96
CA GLY A 614 -19.18 20.34 10.91
C GLY A 614 -17.97 19.42 10.66
N GLY A 615 -16.96 19.47 11.52
CA GLY A 615 -15.85 18.51 11.53
C GLY A 615 -16.16 17.24 12.33
N GLN A 616 -15.41 16.19 12.05
CA GLN A 616 -15.44 14.91 12.77
C GLN A 616 -14.03 14.61 13.30
N ILE A 617 -13.96 14.03 14.50
CA ILE A 617 -12.76 13.44 15.08
C ILE A 617 -12.52 12.12 14.34
N GLU A 618 -11.42 12.07 13.60
CA GLU A 618 -11.10 10.98 12.69
C GLU A 618 -10.27 9.89 13.36
N GLY A 619 -9.39 10.29 14.27
CA GLY A 619 -8.50 9.39 14.95
C GLY A 619 -7.55 10.10 15.91
N ILE A 620 -6.80 9.31 16.66
CA ILE A 620 -5.75 9.76 17.56
C ILE A 620 -4.42 9.36 16.94
N LEU A 621 -3.59 10.34 16.61
CA LEU A 621 -2.19 10.11 16.26
C LEU A 621 -1.37 10.07 17.54
N ILE A 622 -0.56 9.03 17.66
CA ILE A 622 0.44 8.89 18.72
C ILE A 622 1.82 8.87 18.07
N ILE A 623 2.72 9.71 18.57
CA ILE A 623 4.14 9.71 18.20
C ILE A 623 4.89 9.11 19.39
N TRP A 624 5.37 7.88 19.22
CA TRP A 624 5.88 7.06 20.31
C TRP A 624 7.39 6.86 20.22
N ASN A 625 8.12 7.18 21.29
CA ASN A 625 9.54 6.90 21.42
C ASN A 625 9.75 5.62 22.22
N GLU A 626 10.15 4.55 21.54
CA GLU A 626 10.29 3.22 22.16
C GLU A 626 11.43 3.14 23.18
N LYS A 627 12.50 3.91 22.97
CA LYS A 627 13.66 3.90 23.87
C LYS A 627 13.35 4.56 25.22
N LEU A 628 12.57 5.64 25.17
CA LEU A 628 12.20 6.40 26.36
C LEU A 628 10.90 5.91 27.00
N ASN A 629 10.10 5.11 26.30
CA ASN A 629 8.75 4.69 26.72
C ASN A 629 7.82 5.89 27.04
N ILE A 630 7.90 6.93 26.20
CA ILE A 630 7.08 8.14 26.29
C ILE A 630 6.65 8.56 24.88
N GLY A 631 5.52 9.27 24.77
CA GLY A 631 5.03 9.75 23.48
C GLY A 631 4.17 11.00 23.58
N LYS A 632 3.57 11.38 22.44
CA LYS A 632 2.59 12.46 22.32
C LYS A 632 1.31 11.91 21.70
N ALA A 633 0.15 12.28 22.25
CA ALA A 633 -1.16 12.00 21.68
C ALA A 633 -1.76 13.30 21.09
N VAL A 634 -2.23 13.21 19.85
CA VAL A 634 -2.83 14.29 19.06
C VAL A 634 -4.18 13.79 18.54
N ILE A 635 -5.25 14.54 18.77
CA ILE A 635 -6.60 14.16 18.30
C ILE A 635 -6.83 14.85 16.96
N ILE A 636 -6.97 14.08 15.89
CA ILE A 636 -7.10 14.62 14.53
C ILE A 636 -8.57 14.81 14.19
N THR A 637 -8.91 16.03 13.78
CA THR A 637 -10.22 16.39 13.25
C THR A 637 -10.13 16.69 11.76
N TYR A 638 -11.12 16.22 11.00
CA TYR A 638 -11.27 16.53 9.58
C TYR A 638 -12.64 17.11 9.28
N LYS A 639 -12.67 18.10 8.39
CA LYS A 639 -13.88 18.59 7.74
C LYS A 639 -13.68 18.51 6.23
N GLY A 640 -14.58 17.80 5.56
CA GLY A 640 -14.58 17.68 4.12
C GLY A 640 -14.80 19.02 3.41
N PRO A 641 -14.25 19.21 2.20
CA PRO A 641 -14.53 20.36 1.38
C PRO A 641 -15.97 20.33 0.85
N SER A 642 -16.46 21.47 0.38
CA SER A 642 -17.67 21.52 -0.45
C SER A 642 -17.38 22.16 -1.79
N PHE A 643 -18.10 21.71 -2.82
CA PHE A 643 -17.85 22.08 -4.20
C PHE A 643 -19.02 22.88 -4.77
N ASN A 644 -18.74 23.73 -5.75
CA ASN A 644 -19.75 24.40 -6.55
C ASN A 644 -20.55 23.35 -7.35
N THR A 645 -21.82 23.66 -7.66
CA THR A 645 -22.65 22.77 -8.48
C THR A 645 -21.97 22.47 -9.81
N GLY A 646 -21.84 21.19 -10.14
CA GLY A 646 -21.20 20.73 -11.38
C GLY A 646 -19.68 20.64 -11.33
N ALA A 647 -19.02 20.99 -10.23
CA ALA A 647 -17.56 20.85 -10.10
C ALA A 647 -17.14 19.39 -9.83
N ASN A 648 -15.99 18.99 -10.40
CA ASN A 648 -15.43 17.66 -10.22
C ASN A 648 -14.60 17.58 -8.93
N GLY A 649 -15.23 17.11 -7.86
CA GLY A 649 -14.58 17.01 -6.54
C GLY A 649 -13.37 16.08 -6.49
N LEU A 650 -13.35 14.96 -7.26
CA LEU A 650 -12.18 14.08 -7.32
C LEU A 650 -10.97 14.80 -7.90
N ARG A 651 -11.20 15.61 -8.93
CA ARG A 651 -10.13 16.39 -9.54
C ARG A 651 -9.56 17.43 -8.58
N ALA A 652 -10.42 18.08 -7.80
CA ALA A 652 -9.97 19.00 -6.77
C ALA A 652 -9.08 18.31 -5.72
N TYR A 653 -9.44 17.09 -5.31
CA TYR A 653 -8.56 16.27 -4.47
C TYR A 653 -7.22 15.98 -5.13
N ILE A 654 -7.20 15.56 -6.39
CA ILE A 654 -5.96 15.26 -7.12
C ILE A 654 -5.08 16.50 -7.29
N ASP A 655 -5.67 17.68 -7.50
CA ASP A 655 -4.93 18.94 -7.54
C ASP A 655 -4.27 19.23 -6.18
N TRP A 656 -4.98 19.07 -5.06
CA TRP A 656 -4.38 19.20 -3.73
C TRP A 656 -3.22 18.21 -3.50
N TYR A 657 -3.36 16.94 -3.90
CA TYR A 657 -2.27 15.95 -3.76
C TYR A 657 -1.01 16.36 -4.55
N LYS A 658 -1.19 17.13 -5.63
CA LYS A 658 -0.10 17.66 -6.46
C LYS A 658 0.40 19.02 -5.99
N GLY A 659 -0.05 19.51 -4.84
CA GLY A 659 0.26 20.85 -4.34
C GLY A 659 -0.28 21.99 -5.21
N LYS A 660 -1.41 21.77 -5.90
CA LYS A 660 -2.06 22.75 -6.78
C LYS A 660 -3.37 23.23 -6.17
N GLU A 661 -3.69 24.50 -6.39
CA GLU A 661 -4.99 25.06 -6.04
C GLU A 661 -6.07 24.57 -7.01
N PRO A 662 -7.14 23.92 -6.53
CA PRO A 662 -8.20 23.41 -7.37
C PRO A 662 -9.20 24.50 -7.78
N THR A 663 -9.94 24.22 -8.84
CA THR A 663 -11.08 25.05 -9.26
C THR A 663 -12.41 24.48 -8.75
N GLY A 664 -13.43 25.32 -8.60
CA GLY A 664 -14.78 24.86 -8.24
C GLY A 664 -14.98 24.48 -6.77
N VAL A 665 -14.04 24.82 -5.87
CA VAL A 665 -14.18 24.64 -4.43
C VAL A 665 -14.96 25.81 -3.82
N ARG A 666 -16.04 25.50 -3.11
CA ARG A 666 -16.88 26.46 -2.39
C ARG A 666 -16.40 26.68 -0.96
N SER A 667 -15.98 25.60 -0.29
CA SER A 667 -15.34 25.67 1.03
C SER A 667 -14.18 24.68 1.07
N GLN A 668 -13.03 25.16 1.56
CA GLN A 668 -11.83 24.35 1.71
C GLN A 668 -12.05 23.21 2.73
N TYR A 669 -11.24 22.16 2.59
CA TYR A 669 -11.14 21.14 3.63
C TYR A 669 -10.40 21.70 4.85
N ILE A 670 -10.57 21.07 6.01
CA ILE A 670 -9.80 21.39 7.22
C ILE A 670 -9.27 20.08 7.79
N VAL A 671 -7.96 20.01 8.04
CA VAL A 671 -7.35 19.03 8.94
C VAL A 671 -6.76 19.81 10.10
N ALA A 672 -7.11 19.45 11.33
CA ALA A 672 -6.65 20.18 12.52
C ALA A 672 -6.45 19.23 13.70
N ASN A 673 -5.74 19.72 14.71
CA ASN A 673 -5.74 19.10 16.03
C ASN A 673 -6.94 19.61 16.85
N GLU A 674 -7.74 18.70 17.39
CA GLU A 674 -9.00 18.96 18.10
C GLU A 674 -8.80 19.57 19.49
N ALA A 675 -7.69 19.25 20.15
CA ALA A 675 -7.45 19.59 21.54
C ALA A 675 -5.96 19.77 21.84
N GLN A 676 -5.60 20.22 23.03
CA GLN A 676 -4.19 20.32 23.43
C GLN A 676 -3.48 18.97 23.30
N VAL A 677 -2.29 18.98 22.69
CA VAL A 677 -1.41 17.80 22.59
C VAL A 677 -1.02 17.34 23.99
N LYS A 678 -1.18 16.04 24.27
CA LYS A 678 -0.84 15.45 25.57
C LYS A 678 0.42 14.61 25.44
N TYR A 679 1.39 14.80 26.34
CA TYR A 679 2.49 13.85 26.49
C TYR A 679 2.00 12.65 27.29
N ILE A 680 2.31 11.43 26.85
CA ILE A 680 1.78 10.18 27.42
C ILE A 680 2.90 9.23 27.92
N THR A 681 2.64 8.49 28.99
CA THR A 681 3.49 7.38 29.48
C THR A 681 3.09 6.06 28.82
N LYS A 682 3.83 4.98 29.12
CA LYS A 682 3.49 3.63 28.64
C LYS A 682 2.15 3.12 29.17
N ASP A 683 1.84 3.36 30.44
CA ASP A 683 0.57 2.90 31.04
C ASP A 683 -0.64 3.64 30.46
N GLU A 684 -0.47 4.94 30.20
CA GLU A 684 -1.49 5.74 29.54
C GLU A 684 -1.64 5.36 28.06
N LEU A 685 -0.54 5.05 27.37
CA LEU A 685 -0.61 4.47 26.03
C LEU A 685 -1.43 3.18 26.05
N ASN A 686 -1.10 2.22 26.93
CA ASN A 686 -1.83 0.96 27.04
C ASN A 686 -3.32 1.18 27.32
N SER A 687 -3.66 2.18 28.16
CA SER A 687 -5.05 2.57 28.43
C SER A 687 -5.74 3.12 27.17
N ILE A 688 -5.05 3.95 26.37
CA ILE A 688 -5.59 4.44 25.10
C ILE A 688 -5.82 3.28 24.12
N LEU A 689 -4.86 2.37 24.00
CA LEU A 689 -4.91 1.25 23.03
C LEU A 689 -5.96 0.20 23.38
N SER A 690 -6.39 0.11 24.65
CA SER A 690 -7.50 -0.75 25.11
C SER A 690 -8.88 -0.08 25.08
N GLY A 691 -9.02 1.06 24.38
CA GLY A 691 -10.27 1.83 24.34
C GLY A 691 -10.57 2.59 25.63
N ALA A 692 -9.65 2.56 26.59
CA ALA A 692 -9.81 3.09 27.94
C ALA A 692 -10.99 2.43 28.71
N ALA A 693 -11.26 1.15 28.45
CA ALA A 693 -12.36 0.40 29.08
C ALA A 693 -12.32 0.40 30.62
N GLY A 694 -11.11 0.38 31.23
CA GLY A 694 -10.93 0.44 32.68
C GLY A 694 -10.99 1.86 33.27
N SER A 695 -11.16 2.90 32.45
CA SER A 695 -11.25 4.29 32.90
C SER A 695 -12.71 4.69 33.19
N PRO A 696 -12.96 5.65 34.10
CA PRO A 696 -14.31 6.19 34.31
C PRO A 696 -14.95 6.77 33.05
N SER A 697 -14.13 7.18 32.08
CA SER A 697 -14.57 7.70 30.78
C SER A 697 -15.01 6.61 29.79
N GLY A 698 -14.52 5.38 29.90
CA GLY A 698 -14.79 4.28 28.97
C GLY A 698 -14.52 4.60 27.49
N ASN A 699 -13.70 5.62 27.20
CA ASN A 699 -13.55 6.20 25.86
C ASN A 699 -12.19 6.89 25.72
N ALA A 700 -11.40 6.50 24.73
CA ALA A 700 -10.02 6.98 24.56
C ALA A 700 -9.91 8.50 24.34
N ILE A 701 -10.87 9.14 23.64
CA ILE A 701 -10.87 10.59 23.41
C ILE A 701 -11.01 11.33 24.75
N GLN A 702 -11.99 10.91 25.57
CA GLN A 702 -12.25 11.53 26.87
C GLN A 702 -11.11 11.26 27.86
N TYR A 703 -10.54 10.05 27.83
CA TYR A 703 -9.36 9.71 28.62
C TYR A 703 -8.20 10.67 28.34
N ILE A 704 -7.86 10.88 27.05
CA ILE A 704 -6.78 11.80 26.65
C ILE A 704 -7.08 13.23 27.10
N ARG A 705 -8.32 13.71 26.92
CA ARG A 705 -8.71 15.06 27.36
C ARG A 705 -8.53 15.27 28.87
N GLY A 706 -8.73 14.22 29.66
CA GLY A 706 -8.56 14.22 31.11
C GLY A 706 -7.11 14.12 31.61
N LEU A 707 -6.13 13.81 30.75
CA LEU A 707 -4.73 13.71 31.15
C LEU A 707 -4.15 15.08 31.56
N PRO A 708 -3.19 15.12 32.50
CA PRO A 708 -2.58 16.37 32.94
C PRO A 708 -1.80 17.05 31.80
N ASP A 709 -1.80 18.37 31.82
CA ASP A 709 -0.92 19.15 30.96
C ASP A 709 0.51 19.09 31.51
N ARG A 710 1.41 18.52 30.70
CA ARG A 710 2.83 18.32 31.05
C ARG A 710 3.69 18.45 29.80
N GLN A 711 4.98 18.71 30.00
CA GLN A 711 5.99 18.77 28.96
C GLN A 711 6.81 17.48 28.91
N LEU A 712 7.58 17.29 27.83
CA LEU A 712 8.47 16.13 27.69
C LEU A 712 9.44 15.96 28.87
N SER A 713 9.97 17.08 29.38
CA SER A 713 10.92 17.11 30.49
C SER A 713 10.34 16.53 31.79
N ASP A 714 9.02 16.58 31.95
CA ASP A 714 8.34 16.13 33.16
C ASP A 714 8.28 14.59 33.24
N LEU A 715 8.50 13.91 32.11
CA LEU A 715 8.44 12.45 31.97
C LEU A 715 9.80 11.77 31.83
N ILE A 716 10.85 12.54 31.55
CA ILE A 716 12.21 12.00 31.47
C ILE A 716 12.78 11.95 32.89
N PRO A 717 13.23 10.78 33.39
CA PRO A 717 13.85 10.69 34.71
C PRO A 717 15.05 11.65 34.80
N SER A 718 15.06 12.53 35.81
CA SER A 718 16.20 13.38 36.09
C SER A 718 17.41 12.51 36.44
N VAL A 719 18.53 12.68 35.74
CA VAL A 719 19.82 12.09 36.14
C VAL A 719 20.13 12.57 37.56
N PRO A 720 20.40 11.68 38.53
CA PRO A 720 20.74 12.11 39.89
C PRO A 720 21.97 13.00 39.84
N GLY A 721 21.79 14.28 40.20
CA GLY A 721 22.91 15.17 40.46
C GLY A 721 23.76 14.59 41.58
N THR A 722 25.08 14.60 41.38
CA THR A 722 26.07 14.29 42.42
C THR A 722 25.72 15.07 43.70
N PRO A 723 25.73 14.47 44.90
CA PRO A 723 25.30 15.14 46.13
C PRO A 723 26.13 16.41 46.38
N GLY A 724 25.49 17.56 46.22
CA GLY A 724 26.04 18.86 46.62
C GLY A 724 26.06 18.97 48.14
N VAL A 725 27.20 19.38 48.66
CA VAL A 725 27.53 19.57 50.08
C VAL A 725 26.48 20.45 50.80
N PRO A 726 26.08 20.13 52.06
CA PRO A 726 25.13 20.93 52.83
C PRO A 726 25.59 22.39 53.05
N GLY A 727 24.64 23.31 52.88
CA GLY A 727 24.88 24.75 52.79
C GLY A 727 25.24 25.49 54.08
N VAL A 728 25.72 26.72 53.87
CA VAL A 728 25.82 27.78 54.88
C VAL A 728 24.63 28.73 54.67
N PRO A 729 23.86 29.10 55.71
CA PRO A 729 22.67 29.93 55.55
C PRO A 729 22.96 31.44 55.64
N GLY A 730 22.28 32.21 54.79
CA GLY A 730 21.89 33.61 55.08
C GLY A 730 22.19 34.64 53.98
N VAL A 731 21.13 35.22 53.40
CA VAL A 731 20.70 36.64 53.53
C VAL A 731 19.86 37.03 52.28
N PRO A 732 18.71 37.73 52.43
CA PRO A 732 17.81 38.04 51.31
C PRO A 732 18.06 39.43 50.71
N GLY A 733 17.82 39.56 49.40
CA GLY A 733 17.43 40.84 48.77
C GLY A 733 18.09 41.16 47.43
N GLY A 734 17.30 41.71 46.50
CA GLY A 734 17.80 42.65 45.50
C GLY A 734 17.54 42.28 44.03
N SER A 735 16.67 43.06 43.39
CA SER A 735 16.34 43.01 41.97
C SER A 735 17.45 43.57 41.05
N SER A 736 17.45 43.09 39.80
CA SER A 736 17.72 43.78 38.53
C SER A 736 19.17 43.95 37.97
N ILE A 737 19.30 43.48 36.72
CA ILE A 737 19.96 44.07 35.52
C ILE A 737 21.49 43.93 35.29
N SER A 738 21.78 43.25 34.16
CA SER A 738 22.84 43.36 33.13
C SER A 738 24.32 43.54 33.46
N GLY A 739 25.17 42.85 32.69
CA GLY A 739 26.54 43.27 32.39
C GLY A 739 27.52 42.10 32.36
N GLY A 740 28.05 41.78 31.18
CA GLY A 740 28.92 40.61 30.96
C GLY A 740 30.39 40.79 31.35
N VAL A 741 31.18 39.85 30.83
CA VAL A 741 32.65 39.79 30.61
C VAL A 741 33.31 38.58 31.31
N SER A 742 33.74 37.63 30.47
CA SER A 742 34.61 36.47 30.76
C SER A 742 36.05 36.87 31.12
N PRO A 743 36.89 35.98 31.70
CA PRO A 743 37.79 35.09 30.91
C PRO A 743 38.06 33.74 31.63
N GLY A 744 38.69 32.68 31.13
CA GLY A 744 39.45 32.30 29.92
C GLY A 744 39.81 30.80 30.11
N PHE A 745 39.58 29.92 29.14
CA PHE A 745 40.50 29.50 28.06
C PHE A 745 41.80 28.82 28.52
N VAL A 746 42.01 27.53 28.16
CA VAL A 746 43.16 26.87 27.47
C VAL A 746 42.78 25.37 27.35
N GLY A 747 42.88 24.61 26.25
CA GLY A 747 43.33 24.76 24.85
C GLY A 747 42.94 23.46 24.08
N SER A 748 42.43 23.55 22.85
CA SER A 748 43.13 23.35 21.54
C SER A 748 43.53 21.87 21.29
N PHE A 749 43.18 21.17 20.19
CA PHE A 749 43.28 21.49 18.75
C PHE A 749 42.26 20.66 17.91
N VAL A 750 41.45 21.24 16.99
CA VAL A 750 41.63 21.55 15.52
C VAL A 750 41.48 20.32 14.59
N GLY A 751 40.72 20.34 13.47
CA GLY A 751 40.10 21.42 12.66
C GLY A 751 38.84 20.96 11.88
N ALA A 752 37.86 21.83 11.60
CA ALA A 752 37.74 22.80 10.49
C ALA A 752 37.56 22.09 9.11
N VAL A 753 36.60 22.40 8.23
CA VAL A 753 36.26 23.72 7.66
C VAL A 753 34.80 23.80 7.17
N SER A 754 34.26 25.00 7.29
CA SER A 754 32.99 25.63 6.88
C SER A 754 32.76 25.86 5.38
N GLY A 755 31.52 26.19 4.99
CA GLY A 755 31.25 26.83 3.70
C GLY A 755 29.77 27.02 3.35
N ALA A 756 29.13 28.03 3.95
CA ALA A 756 27.90 28.62 3.41
C ALA A 756 28.27 29.63 2.32
N THR A 757 27.59 29.58 1.18
CA THR A 757 27.52 30.69 0.21
C THR A 757 26.10 30.81 -0.30
N SER A 758 25.50 31.97 -0.04
CA SER A 758 24.33 32.49 -0.72
C SER A 758 24.67 32.89 -2.16
N VAL A 759 23.78 32.58 -3.11
CA VAL A 759 23.64 33.36 -4.34
C VAL A 759 22.16 33.45 -4.72
N SER A 760 21.74 34.66 -5.03
CA SER A 760 20.38 35.08 -5.34
C SER A 760 20.01 34.89 -6.82
N ALA A 761 18.73 34.57 -7.01
CA ALA A 761 17.81 34.90 -8.11
C ALA A 761 18.17 34.58 -9.57
N ALA A 762 17.33 33.72 -10.18
CA ALA A 762 16.72 34.01 -11.47
C ALA A 762 15.29 33.44 -11.50
N ALA A 763 14.32 34.30 -11.76
CA ALA A 763 12.93 33.93 -11.98
C ALA A 763 12.77 33.21 -13.32
N SER A 764 12.02 32.10 -13.34
CA SER A 764 11.34 31.59 -14.53
C SER A 764 9.99 31.02 -14.11
N GLY A 765 8.93 31.53 -14.76
CA GLY A 765 7.53 31.30 -14.43
C GLY A 765 7.01 29.86 -14.64
N PRO A 766 5.69 29.67 -14.49
CA PRO A 766 5.10 28.36 -14.24
C PRO A 766 4.90 27.56 -15.54
N GLY A 767 5.09 26.24 -15.44
CA GLY A 767 4.52 25.28 -16.37
C GLY A 767 5.53 24.51 -17.22
N SER A 768 5.79 23.26 -16.83
CA SER A 768 6.02 22.16 -17.77
C SER A 768 5.79 20.84 -17.06
N GLY A 769 4.88 20.02 -17.58
CA GLY A 769 4.57 18.70 -17.05
C GLY A 769 5.82 17.83 -16.92
N GLN A 770 5.90 17.06 -15.83
CA GLN A 770 6.95 16.08 -15.62
C GLN A 770 6.92 15.05 -16.75
N GLY A 771 7.96 15.04 -17.58
CA GLY A 771 8.16 14.00 -18.59
C GLY A 771 8.53 12.69 -17.91
N LYS A 772 7.66 11.69 -18.00
CA LYS A 772 7.95 10.30 -17.61
C LYS A 772 8.90 9.69 -18.63
N ALA A 773 9.92 8.96 -18.16
CA ALA A 773 10.91 8.33 -19.02
C ALA A 773 10.58 6.85 -19.26
N TYR A 774 10.47 6.45 -20.52
CA TYR A 774 10.33 5.04 -20.90
C TYR A 774 11.20 4.72 -22.11
N GLU A 775 11.80 3.53 -22.10
CA GLU A 775 12.50 3.00 -23.26
C GLU A 775 11.51 2.27 -24.14
N VAL A 776 11.31 2.78 -25.37
CA VAL A 776 10.58 2.07 -26.42
C VAL A 776 11.49 0.97 -26.97
N THR A 777 11.04 -0.28 -26.95
CA THR A 777 11.83 -1.37 -27.54
C THR A 777 11.93 -1.15 -29.05
N ARG A 778 13.16 -1.10 -29.59
CA ARG A 778 13.36 -1.05 -31.05
C ARG A 778 12.77 -2.32 -31.66
N ALA A 779 11.97 -2.17 -32.72
CA ALA A 779 11.64 -3.28 -33.60
C ALA A 779 12.94 -3.95 -34.09
N SER A 780 12.98 -5.29 -34.05
CA SER A 780 14.14 -6.09 -34.46
C SER A 780 14.71 -5.61 -35.80
N PRO A 781 16.05 -5.47 -35.95
CA PRO A 781 16.61 -5.05 -37.22
C PRO A 781 16.42 -6.16 -38.26
N GLY A 782 15.49 -5.94 -39.18
CA GLY A 782 15.47 -6.64 -40.45
C GLY A 782 16.79 -6.38 -41.18
N THR A 783 17.41 -7.44 -41.65
CA THR A 783 18.58 -7.41 -42.52
C THR A 783 18.33 -6.52 -43.75
N LYS A 784 19.29 -5.62 -44.08
CA LYS A 784 19.78 -5.43 -45.46
C LYS A 784 20.97 -4.45 -45.60
N SER A 785 21.96 -5.01 -46.29
CA SER A 785 22.98 -4.47 -47.23
C SER A 785 23.39 -3.00 -47.25
N ALA A 786 24.72 -2.85 -47.39
CA ALA A 786 25.51 -1.66 -47.62
C ALA A 786 25.18 -0.84 -48.88
N GLY A 787 25.56 0.46 -48.87
CA GLY A 787 25.79 1.25 -50.09
C GLY A 787 25.69 2.78 -49.94
N ALA A 788 26.84 3.41 -49.67
CA ALA A 788 27.33 4.74 -50.11
C ALA A 788 26.42 6.01 -50.18
N GLY A 789 26.87 7.07 -49.47
CA GLY A 789 27.36 8.29 -50.15
C GLY A 789 26.47 9.54 -50.29
N TRP A 790 26.94 10.61 -49.63
CA TRP A 790 27.00 12.05 -50.00
C TRP A 790 25.75 12.97 -50.07
N TYR A 791 25.81 13.99 -49.18
CA TYR A 791 25.59 15.44 -49.34
C TYR A 791 24.52 16.02 -50.29
N ILE A 792 23.96 17.15 -49.79
CA ILE A 792 23.10 18.16 -50.42
C ILE A 792 21.65 18.07 -49.93
N TYR A 793 21.24 19.08 -49.16
CA TYR A 793 19.96 19.83 -49.19
C TYR A 793 19.77 20.57 -47.85
N GLY A 794 20.68 21.50 -47.56
CA GLY A 794 20.30 22.71 -46.83
C GLY A 794 19.47 23.59 -47.76
N VAL A 795 18.54 24.36 -47.18
CA VAL A 795 17.65 25.39 -47.80
C VAL A 795 16.14 25.04 -47.88
N ILE A 796 15.67 23.81 -47.60
CA ILE A 796 14.20 23.53 -47.46
C ILE A 796 13.77 23.34 -45.98
N GLY A 797 14.67 23.54 -45.02
CA GLY A 797 14.35 23.47 -43.58
C GLY A 797 13.58 24.66 -43.00
N GLY A 798 13.55 25.80 -43.72
CA GLY A 798 12.97 27.06 -43.21
C GLY A 798 11.46 27.21 -43.38
N ILE A 799 10.82 26.44 -44.27
CA ILE A 799 9.39 26.62 -44.58
C ILE A 799 8.50 25.64 -43.81
N ILE A 800 9.04 24.49 -43.35
CA ILE A 800 8.28 23.48 -42.61
C ILE A 800 8.16 23.82 -41.11
N LEU A 801 9.13 24.53 -40.53
CA LEU A 801 9.06 24.99 -39.14
C LEU A 801 7.99 26.08 -38.93
N VAL A 802 7.71 26.91 -39.95
CA VAL A 802 6.60 27.87 -39.90
C VAL A 802 5.26 27.16 -40.13
N GLY A 803 5.20 26.10 -40.94
CA GLY A 803 3.98 25.29 -41.14
C GLY A 803 3.55 24.49 -39.89
N LEU A 804 4.51 23.94 -39.12
CA LEU A 804 4.21 23.19 -37.89
C LEU A 804 3.94 24.10 -36.68
N ALA A 805 4.53 25.29 -36.63
CA ALA A 805 4.14 26.32 -35.66
C ALA A 805 2.71 26.84 -35.92
N ILE A 806 2.28 26.92 -37.18
CA ILE A 806 0.90 27.33 -37.54
C ILE A 806 -0.12 26.21 -37.29
N PHE A 807 0.26 24.92 -37.40
CA PHE A 807 -0.66 23.81 -37.09
C PHE A 807 -0.80 23.54 -35.58
N GLY A 808 0.21 23.87 -34.78
CA GLY A 808 0.15 23.82 -33.31
C GLY A 808 -0.55 25.02 -32.66
N PHE A 809 -0.76 26.12 -33.41
CA PHE A 809 -1.38 27.36 -32.89
C PHE A 809 -2.82 27.58 -33.38
N LEU A 810 -3.37 26.73 -34.26
CA LEU A 810 -4.72 26.88 -34.84
C LEU A 810 -5.75 25.85 -34.33
N LYS A 811 -5.66 25.42 -33.07
CA LYS A 811 -6.75 24.68 -32.42
C LYS A 811 -7.05 25.10 -30.98
N GLY A 812 -6.93 26.41 -30.72
CA GLY A 812 -7.47 27.08 -29.53
C GLY A 812 -8.37 28.25 -29.93
N GLY A 813 -9.69 28.02 -29.89
CA GLY A 813 -10.72 29.05 -29.61
C GLY A 813 -11.14 30.01 -30.72
N PHE A 814 -12.28 29.74 -31.34
CA PHE A 814 -13.33 30.75 -31.59
C PHE A 814 -14.69 30.06 -31.64
N LYS A 815 -15.60 30.45 -30.73
CA LYS A 815 -16.83 31.15 -31.14
C LYS A 815 -17.37 31.94 -29.95
N VAL A 816 -16.82 33.17 -29.88
CA VAL A 816 -17.04 34.27 -28.91
C VAL A 816 -16.72 33.92 -27.47
#